data_AF-A0A4Q2X405-F1
#
_entry.id   AF-A0A4Q2X405-F1
#
_cell.length_a   1.000
_cell.length_b   1.000
_cell.length_c   1.000
_cell.angle_alpha   90.00
_cell.angle_beta   90.00
_cell.angle_gamma   90.00
#
_symmetry.space_group_name_H-M   'P 1'
#
loop_
_entity.id
_entity.type
_entity.pdbx_description
1 polymer ?
#
loop_
_entity_poly.entity_id
_entity_poly.type
_entity_poly.pdbx_seq_one_letter_code
_entity_poly.pdbx_strand_id
1 'polypeptide(L)'
;MIKPIALFLFLGLLPAAAQIPAFPGAQGFGAYATGGRGGDVYYVTNLNASGAGSLRNGIETAPSNGRTIVFAVSGYIPLPGGSAFRMVQNKITIAGQTAPGDGIGLRNGTVRVTGNNTVLRHLRLRHGKNGSGGDCLNLDSSASNSVIDHISMMFSTDENISFFNSALDNFTMQYSTSSWGMERHNAGGLWDLQDGSCHHSLWAHHRTRNPKARPAMLEWINNVTYHWRNEGFIMGDSETPASWKANVIGNYYLSINDPDTGYSLRQKGLTKARVASNGVPNFSLYLANTLHDADGDGILNGTDKGYGIVDGAEFTPGDAVGSNRYYKSVTPYPGATGTATVGVDDPLTAYKKVLSASGALRLDANYTGTLRDELDTLLVNSVVNQQSILVQKDGNIAGETTPTNGEAHLASPPYNITNAGFGTLNGTTPPTDVDLDGMPDYWETTLNGQNGMTFNVAVADNNTVFTAGQLSNTFFPSGTPAGYTYLEEYLHFLAVPHATVVKNVAGSPSQQTVDLRKYTDGFTKSPVYAVTNVVNGSVQQFLADGTTPAANGPIAKFTPTLNAVGRAGFNFTVTDADGGQWTQQFALLISSAAAPRDLLWIGDGSSNAWNDTAPNWRQNSGASTAFSTGDTALFDDRGSASPAVNTTAAQTPGSVLVTGTKNYTFGGTGGISSTGTLTKAGDTTLLNNGFTLGGGTIRFSGGATLTSAHNNSTNLPLNPNIQVDAGSTGNINLSQRAELNGSLSGGGTFNIFSPSNTGTEGRVYLDGASAGCTGTVNLSGGASAPGNGGRVAFRANGGSFNGFGSARVNLAGIDLFTTNNSGGNTYAIGQLTGDANSRLRSNYLNGGGATTWSIGGLNTSTTFAGVIMDGTRGDGSNSPALLTKTGTGTLTLSGTHT
;
A
#
# COMPACT_ATOMS: atom_id res chain seq x y z
N MET A 1 20.00 -81.68 -9.63
CA MET A 1 20.18 -80.82 -8.45
C MET A 1 20.45 -79.40 -8.94
N ILE A 2 19.45 -78.51 -8.91
CA ILE A 2 19.62 -77.08 -9.21
C ILE A 2 18.87 -76.35 -8.09
N LYS A 3 19.61 -75.55 -7.31
CA LYS A 3 19.11 -74.76 -6.17
C LYS A 3 18.40 -73.49 -6.66
N PRO A 4 17.33 -73.01 -5.99
CA PRO A 4 16.74 -71.72 -6.30
C PRO A 4 17.56 -70.58 -5.65
N ILE A 5 17.74 -69.51 -6.41
CA ILE A 5 18.37 -68.24 -6.00
C ILE A 5 17.29 -67.36 -5.37
N ALA A 6 17.54 -66.88 -4.15
CA ALA A 6 16.68 -65.90 -3.48
C ALA A 6 17.00 -64.48 -3.98
N LEU A 7 15.99 -63.79 -4.50
CA LEU A 7 16.05 -62.38 -4.91
C LEU A 7 15.70 -61.51 -3.68
N PHE A 8 16.67 -60.83 -3.10
CA PHE A 8 16.43 -59.82 -2.07
C PHE A 8 16.01 -58.49 -2.72
N LEU A 9 14.75 -58.09 -2.49
CA LEU A 9 14.23 -56.78 -2.86
C LEU A 9 14.64 -55.78 -1.76
N PHE A 10 15.58 -54.88 -2.05
CA PHE A 10 15.88 -53.73 -1.20
C PHE A 10 14.75 -52.68 -1.38
N LEU A 11 13.80 -52.62 -0.45
CA LEU A 11 12.92 -51.45 -0.32
C LEU A 11 13.74 -50.29 0.24
N GLY A 12 14.12 -49.35 -0.62
CA GLY A 12 14.64 -48.05 -0.16
C GLY A 12 13.52 -47.28 0.54
N LEU A 13 13.68 -47.04 1.84
CA LEU A 13 12.90 -46.06 2.59
C LEU A 13 13.24 -44.67 2.05
N LEU A 14 12.43 -44.16 1.11
CA LEU A 14 12.43 -42.74 0.80
C LEU A 14 11.86 -42.01 2.04
N PRO A 15 12.55 -40.99 2.58
CA PRO A 15 11.99 -40.21 3.68
C PRO A 15 10.70 -39.54 3.19
N ALA A 16 9.59 -39.81 3.86
CA ALA A 16 8.35 -39.09 3.63
C ALA A 16 8.57 -37.62 4.02
N ALA A 17 8.56 -36.72 3.04
CA ALA A 17 8.54 -35.29 3.33
C ALA A 17 7.21 -34.98 4.05
N ALA A 18 7.29 -34.35 5.22
CA ALA A 18 6.10 -33.89 5.93
C ALA A 18 5.31 -32.91 5.05
N GLN A 19 4.00 -33.07 4.98
CA GLN A 19 3.13 -32.18 4.22
C GLN A 19 3.20 -30.77 4.82
N ILE A 20 3.45 -29.77 3.97
CA ILE A 20 3.58 -28.37 4.42
C ILE A 20 2.21 -27.68 4.44
N PRO A 21 1.85 -26.93 5.51
CA PRO A 21 0.65 -26.12 5.51
C PRO A 21 0.61 -25.05 4.39
N ALA A 22 -0.56 -24.46 4.18
CA ALA A 22 -0.83 -23.42 3.17
C ALA A 22 0.03 -22.18 3.40
N PHE A 23 0.22 -21.83 4.66
CA PHE A 23 1.08 -20.77 5.15
C PHE A 23 1.42 -21.10 6.62
N PRO A 24 2.50 -20.54 7.18
CA PRO A 24 2.78 -20.73 8.60
C PRO A 24 1.63 -20.18 9.46
N GLY A 25 1.05 -21.06 10.27
CA GLY A 25 -0.16 -20.77 11.07
C GLY A 25 -1.48 -21.28 10.48
N ALA A 26 -1.48 -21.91 9.30
CA ALA A 26 -2.66 -22.61 8.80
C ALA A 26 -2.92 -23.91 9.60
N GLN A 27 -4.13 -24.05 10.13
CA GLN A 27 -4.56 -25.21 10.93
C GLN A 27 -5.91 -25.76 10.44
N GLY A 28 -6.36 -26.89 10.98
CA GLY A 28 -7.60 -27.56 10.61
C GLY A 28 -7.49 -28.43 9.36
N PHE A 29 -8.61 -29.05 8.97
CA PHE A 29 -8.64 -30.03 7.87
C PHE A 29 -8.17 -29.45 6.53
N GLY A 30 -8.46 -28.17 6.24
CA GLY A 30 -8.03 -27.51 5.01
C GLY A 30 -6.58 -27.04 5.01
N ALA A 31 -5.86 -27.11 6.13
CA ALA A 31 -4.55 -26.47 6.33
C ALA A 31 -3.50 -26.78 5.27
N TYR A 32 -3.60 -27.91 4.57
CA TYR A 32 -2.62 -28.33 3.56
C TYR A 32 -2.97 -27.92 2.13
N ALA A 33 -3.93 -27.02 1.92
CA ALA A 33 -4.15 -26.39 0.62
C ALA A 33 -2.85 -25.68 0.18
N THR A 34 -2.23 -26.11 -0.91
CA THR A 34 -1.05 -25.44 -1.46
C THR A 34 -1.37 -24.11 -2.13
N GLY A 35 -2.63 -23.89 -2.51
CA GLY A 35 -3.04 -22.73 -3.29
C GLY A 35 -2.18 -22.58 -4.56
N GLY A 36 -1.75 -21.34 -4.84
CA GLY A 36 -0.90 -20.96 -5.97
C GLY A 36 0.60 -21.22 -5.83
N ARG A 37 1.07 -21.90 -4.76
CA ARG A 37 2.50 -22.22 -4.58
C ARG A 37 3.06 -23.00 -5.77
N GLY A 38 4.19 -22.57 -6.33
CA GLY A 38 4.78 -23.16 -7.54
C GLY A 38 4.15 -22.66 -8.85
N GLY A 39 3.16 -21.78 -8.75
CA GLY A 39 2.43 -21.16 -9.85
C GLY A 39 3.04 -19.83 -10.32
N ASP A 40 2.36 -19.16 -11.23
CA ASP A 40 2.70 -17.78 -11.60
C ASP A 40 2.10 -16.76 -10.61
N VAL A 41 2.50 -15.50 -10.75
CA VAL A 41 1.91 -14.37 -10.01
C VAL A 41 1.12 -13.49 -10.97
N TYR A 42 -0.02 -13.00 -10.50
CA TYR A 42 -0.86 -12.08 -11.24
C TYR A 42 -1.21 -10.85 -10.40
N TYR A 43 -0.93 -9.67 -10.95
CA TYR A 43 -1.29 -8.40 -10.36
C TYR A 43 -2.68 -7.93 -10.78
N VAL A 44 -3.56 -7.71 -9.80
CA VAL A 44 -4.78 -6.93 -10.00
C VAL A 44 -4.40 -5.44 -10.01
N THR A 45 -4.62 -4.78 -11.14
CA THR A 45 -4.22 -3.39 -11.39
C THR A 45 -5.39 -2.42 -11.55
N ASN A 46 -6.64 -2.93 -11.50
CA ASN A 46 -7.83 -2.11 -11.50
C ASN A 46 -8.98 -2.77 -10.73
N LEU A 47 -9.96 -1.94 -10.31
CA LEU A 47 -11.14 -2.37 -9.55
C LEU A 47 -12.33 -2.76 -10.44
N ASN A 48 -12.11 -2.93 -11.75
CA ASN A 48 -13.21 -3.25 -12.66
C ASN A 48 -13.72 -4.68 -12.40
N ALA A 49 -15.00 -4.91 -12.66
CA ALA A 49 -15.64 -6.22 -12.47
C ALA A 49 -15.09 -7.33 -13.40
N SER A 50 -14.46 -6.95 -14.52
CA SER A 50 -13.90 -7.84 -15.55
C SER A 50 -12.88 -7.11 -16.44
N GLY A 51 -12.27 -7.84 -17.39
CA GLY A 51 -11.26 -7.31 -18.32
C GLY A 51 -9.83 -7.43 -17.82
N ALA A 52 -8.85 -7.13 -18.67
CA ALA A 52 -7.44 -7.22 -18.33
C ALA A 52 -7.09 -6.41 -17.07
N GLY A 53 -6.26 -6.96 -16.19
CA GLY A 53 -5.89 -6.34 -14.91
C GLY A 53 -6.94 -6.44 -13.80
N SER A 54 -8.14 -6.98 -14.07
CA SER A 54 -9.14 -7.24 -13.02
C SER A 54 -8.87 -8.53 -12.26
N LEU A 55 -9.41 -8.65 -11.05
CA LEU A 55 -9.37 -9.88 -10.24
C LEU A 55 -10.00 -11.06 -10.99
N ARG A 56 -11.14 -10.85 -11.63
CA ARG A 56 -11.82 -11.88 -12.43
C ARG A 56 -10.90 -12.44 -13.51
N ASN A 57 -10.24 -11.57 -14.27
CA ASN A 57 -9.35 -12.01 -15.34
C ASN A 57 -8.15 -12.79 -14.79
N GLY A 58 -7.60 -12.37 -13.64
CA GLY A 58 -6.54 -13.11 -12.95
C GLY A 58 -6.93 -14.54 -12.58
N ILE A 59 -8.18 -14.73 -12.13
CA ILE A 59 -8.74 -16.05 -11.81
C ILE A 59 -9.02 -16.87 -13.08
N GLU A 60 -9.75 -16.32 -14.04
CA GLU A 60 -10.22 -17.05 -15.22
C GLU A 60 -9.06 -17.49 -16.12
N THR A 61 -7.95 -16.74 -16.14
CA THR A 61 -6.75 -17.02 -16.94
C THR A 61 -5.66 -17.78 -16.17
N ALA A 62 -5.93 -18.23 -14.94
CA ALA A 62 -4.92 -18.92 -14.15
C ALA A 62 -4.45 -20.20 -14.84
N PRO A 63 -3.13 -20.44 -14.91
CA PRO A 63 -2.58 -21.64 -15.53
C PRO A 63 -2.76 -22.87 -14.63
N SER A 64 -2.64 -24.06 -15.22
CA SER A 64 -2.88 -25.32 -14.51
C SER A 64 -1.85 -25.64 -13.41
N ASN A 65 -0.67 -25.01 -13.43
CA ASN A 65 0.31 -25.13 -12.35
C ASN A 65 -0.08 -24.35 -11.09
N GLY A 66 -1.06 -23.46 -11.17
CA GLY A 66 -1.55 -22.63 -10.06
C GLY A 66 -1.16 -21.17 -10.23
N ARG A 67 -1.77 -20.30 -9.40
CA ARG A 67 -1.52 -18.85 -9.43
C ARG A 67 -1.69 -18.20 -8.07
N THR A 68 -0.76 -17.32 -7.72
CA THR A 68 -0.92 -16.40 -6.60
C THR A 68 -1.35 -15.03 -7.13
N ILE A 69 -2.48 -14.53 -6.66
CA ILE A 69 -3.05 -13.24 -7.05
C ILE A 69 -2.72 -12.22 -5.97
N VAL A 70 -2.04 -11.15 -6.39
CA VAL A 70 -1.63 -9.99 -5.58
C VAL A 70 -2.26 -8.71 -6.15
N PHE A 71 -2.14 -7.61 -5.42
CA PHE A 71 -2.91 -6.39 -5.70
C PHE A 71 -2.03 -5.13 -5.75
N ALA A 72 -2.14 -4.37 -6.85
CA ALA A 72 -1.56 -3.03 -7.00
C ALA A 72 -2.58 -1.90 -6.73
N VAL A 73 -3.80 -2.25 -6.31
CA VAL A 73 -4.91 -1.33 -6.04
C VAL A 73 -5.63 -1.70 -4.75
N SER A 74 -6.39 -0.76 -4.21
CA SER A 74 -7.22 -0.91 -3.01
C SER A 74 -8.60 -0.36 -3.30
N GLY A 75 -9.63 -0.91 -2.67
CA GLY A 75 -11.00 -0.49 -2.90
C GLY A 75 -11.98 -1.65 -3.06
N TYR A 76 -13.20 -1.29 -3.45
CA TYR A 76 -14.26 -2.26 -3.70
C TYR A 76 -14.35 -2.64 -5.18
N ILE A 77 -14.25 -3.94 -5.46
CA ILE A 77 -14.55 -4.54 -6.77
C ILE A 77 -16.04 -4.89 -6.79
N PRO A 78 -16.85 -4.29 -7.69
CA PRO A 78 -18.25 -4.64 -7.82
C PRO A 78 -18.38 -6.01 -8.50
N LEU A 79 -19.19 -6.89 -7.92
CA LEU A 79 -19.55 -8.16 -8.51
C LEU A 79 -20.71 -7.98 -9.49
N PRO A 80 -20.67 -8.61 -10.68
CA PRO A 80 -21.82 -8.61 -11.58
C PRO A 80 -22.95 -9.41 -10.92
N GLY A 81 -24.13 -8.80 -10.75
CA GLY A 81 -25.31 -9.44 -10.15
C GLY A 81 -25.68 -10.74 -10.86
N GLY A 82 -26.18 -11.73 -10.12
CA GLY A 82 -26.65 -13.01 -10.69
C GLY A 82 -25.63 -14.15 -10.78
N SER A 83 -24.90 -14.46 -9.69
CA SER A 83 -24.05 -15.66 -9.53
C SER A 83 -22.80 -15.80 -10.44
N ALA A 84 -22.39 -14.72 -11.12
CA ALA A 84 -21.41 -14.77 -12.19
C ALA A 84 -19.93 -14.71 -11.73
N PHE A 85 -19.60 -14.37 -10.47
CA PHE A 85 -18.19 -14.40 -10.00
C PHE A 85 -17.84 -15.77 -9.43
N ARG A 86 -17.12 -16.56 -10.24
CA ARG A 86 -16.76 -17.94 -9.91
C ARG A 86 -15.25 -18.16 -9.99
N MET A 87 -14.69 -18.74 -8.94
CA MET A 87 -13.32 -19.25 -8.91
C MET A 87 -13.33 -20.71 -9.35
N VAL A 88 -13.33 -20.92 -10.67
CA VAL A 88 -13.43 -22.26 -11.27
C VAL A 88 -12.08 -22.97 -11.40
N GLN A 89 -10.98 -22.22 -11.38
CA GLN A 89 -9.64 -22.77 -11.48
C GLN A 89 -9.18 -23.34 -10.13
N ASN A 90 -8.42 -24.44 -10.19
CA ASN A 90 -7.79 -25.03 -9.02
C ASN A 90 -6.48 -24.29 -8.67
N LYS A 91 -5.94 -24.51 -7.46
CA LYS A 91 -4.61 -24.02 -7.06
C LYS A 91 -4.48 -22.49 -7.12
N ILE A 92 -5.43 -21.81 -6.49
CA ILE A 92 -5.47 -20.35 -6.44
C ILE A 92 -5.18 -19.87 -5.03
N THR A 93 -4.23 -18.94 -4.90
CA THR A 93 -4.09 -18.10 -3.71
C THR A 93 -4.56 -16.69 -4.05
N ILE A 94 -5.49 -16.11 -3.28
CA ILE A 94 -5.77 -14.67 -3.30
C ILE A 94 -5.19 -14.08 -2.02
N ALA A 95 -4.14 -13.27 -2.16
CA ALA A 95 -3.41 -12.67 -1.06
C ALA A 95 -3.85 -11.20 -0.85
N GLY A 96 -5.00 -10.99 -0.21
CA GLY A 96 -5.56 -9.65 0.01
C GLY A 96 -4.65 -8.71 0.80
N GLN A 97 -3.74 -9.24 1.63
CA GLN A 97 -2.80 -8.46 2.44
C GLN A 97 -1.75 -7.70 1.61
N THR A 98 -1.58 -8.03 0.31
CA THR A 98 -0.66 -7.29 -0.58
C THR A 98 -1.24 -5.97 -1.07
N ALA A 99 -2.56 -5.79 -0.99
CA ALA A 99 -3.19 -4.57 -1.48
C ALA A 99 -2.64 -3.35 -0.73
N PRO A 100 -2.33 -2.23 -1.43
CA PRO A 100 -1.92 -1.00 -0.78
C PRO A 100 -3.03 -0.45 0.13
N GLY A 101 -2.76 0.57 0.94
CA GLY A 101 -3.77 1.25 1.77
C GLY A 101 -4.63 0.32 2.64
N ASP A 102 -5.94 0.52 2.59
CA ASP A 102 -6.95 -0.17 3.42
C ASP A 102 -7.29 -1.61 2.95
N GLY A 103 -6.77 -2.02 1.79
CA GLY A 103 -6.97 -3.36 1.23
C GLY A 103 -8.12 -3.48 0.23
N ILE A 104 -8.61 -4.70 0.03
CA ILE A 104 -9.57 -5.05 -1.04
C ILE A 104 -10.87 -5.60 -0.46
N GLY A 105 -11.98 -5.16 -1.05
CA GLY A 105 -13.31 -5.72 -0.82
C GLY A 105 -14.01 -6.10 -2.11
N LEU A 106 -14.89 -7.10 -2.06
CA LEU A 106 -15.79 -7.48 -3.12
C LEU A 106 -17.21 -7.19 -2.65
N ARG A 107 -18.01 -6.51 -3.48
CA ARG A 107 -19.37 -6.10 -3.08
C ARG A 107 -20.44 -6.30 -4.12
N ASN A 108 -21.70 -6.27 -3.70
CA ASN A 108 -22.89 -6.35 -4.56
C ASN A 108 -23.06 -7.73 -5.23
N GLY A 109 -22.82 -8.81 -4.48
CA GLY A 109 -23.08 -10.17 -4.94
C GLY A 109 -22.30 -11.25 -4.21
N THR A 110 -22.40 -12.45 -4.76
CA THR A 110 -21.82 -13.68 -4.21
C THR A 110 -20.48 -14.02 -4.87
N VAL A 111 -19.50 -14.39 -4.04
CA VAL A 111 -18.29 -15.10 -4.49
C VAL A 111 -18.56 -16.60 -4.43
N ARG A 112 -18.32 -17.31 -5.53
CA ARG A 112 -18.47 -18.77 -5.56
C ARG A 112 -17.14 -19.43 -5.87
N VAL A 113 -16.68 -20.31 -4.99
CA VAL A 113 -15.47 -21.12 -5.18
C VAL A 113 -15.88 -22.50 -5.66
N THR A 114 -15.41 -22.86 -6.85
CA THR A 114 -15.71 -24.15 -7.47
C THR A 114 -14.46 -25.01 -7.62
N GLY A 115 -13.29 -24.39 -7.82
CA GLY A 115 -12.01 -25.08 -7.91
C GLY A 115 -11.48 -25.57 -6.55
N ASN A 116 -10.76 -26.69 -6.58
CA ASN A 116 -10.07 -27.28 -5.44
C ASN A 116 -8.76 -26.54 -5.11
N ASN A 117 -8.27 -26.76 -3.90
CA ASN A 117 -6.95 -26.30 -3.48
C ASN A 117 -6.84 -24.76 -3.52
N THR A 118 -7.67 -24.11 -2.71
CA THR A 118 -7.84 -22.65 -2.75
C THR A 118 -7.47 -22.02 -1.40
N VAL A 119 -6.75 -20.90 -1.45
CA VAL A 119 -6.38 -20.11 -0.27
C VAL A 119 -6.88 -18.68 -0.48
N LEU A 120 -7.74 -18.19 0.42
CA LEU A 120 -8.21 -16.80 0.41
C LEU A 120 -7.82 -16.14 1.72
N ARG A 121 -7.11 -15.00 1.65
CA ARG A 121 -6.67 -14.28 2.85
C ARG A 121 -6.90 -12.77 2.80
N HIS A 122 -7.25 -12.17 3.94
CA HIS A 122 -7.33 -10.72 4.15
C HIS A 122 -8.24 -9.96 3.15
N LEU A 123 -9.45 -10.49 2.87
CA LEU A 123 -10.44 -9.85 1.99
C LEU A 123 -11.73 -9.54 2.74
N ARG A 124 -12.50 -8.60 2.18
CA ARG A 124 -13.85 -8.27 2.64
C ARG A 124 -14.87 -8.70 1.60
N LEU A 125 -15.88 -9.44 2.02
CA LEU A 125 -17.02 -9.82 1.20
C LEU A 125 -18.25 -9.10 1.77
N ARG A 126 -18.82 -8.20 0.97
CA ARG A 126 -19.96 -7.37 1.34
C ARG A 126 -21.08 -7.58 0.33
N HIS A 127 -21.92 -8.60 0.53
CA HIS A 127 -22.92 -8.94 -0.49
C HIS A 127 -23.83 -7.75 -0.81
N GLY A 128 -24.36 -7.08 0.22
CA GLY A 128 -25.19 -5.89 0.06
C GLY A 128 -26.60 -6.22 -0.43
N LYS A 129 -27.52 -5.27 -0.29
CA LYS A 129 -28.92 -5.52 -0.60
C LYS A 129 -29.26 -5.59 -2.09
N ASN A 130 -28.52 -4.86 -2.91
CA ASN A 130 -28.85 -4.65 -4.32
C ASN A 130 -28.37 -5.84 -5.16
N GLY A 131 -29.29 -6.71 -5.60
CA GLY A 131 -28.96 -7.86 -6.47
C GLY A 131 -30.01 -8.98 -6.43
N SER A 132 -29.71 -10.10 -7.10
CA SER A 132 -30.39 -11.38 -6.83
C SER A 132 -29.94 -11.84 -5.44
N GLY A 133 -30.86 -12.14 -4.52
CA GLY A 133 -30.49 -12.59 -3.18
C GLY A 133 -29.53 -13.79 -3.18
N GLY A 134 -28.82 -13.98 -2.07
CA GLY A 134 -27.79 -15.00 -1.92
C GLY A 134 -26.76 -14.68 -0.84
N ASP A 135 -25.68 -15.44 -0.90
CA ASP A 135 -24.65 -15.49 0.14
C ASP A 135 -23.46 -14.59 -0.16
N CYS A 136 -22.67 -14.21 0.85
CA CYS A 136 -21.37 -13.57 0.57
C CYS A 136 -20.43 -14.54 -0.14
N LEU A 137 -20.40 -15.78 0.35
CA LEU A 137 -19.49 -16.81 -0.11
C LEU A 137 -20.16 -18.19 -0.20
N ASN A 138 -20.05 -18.81 -1.35
CA ASN A 138 -20.36 -20.22 -1.55
C ASN A 138 -19.11 -21.01 -1.93
N LEU A 139 -18.99 -22.23 -1.40
CA LEU A 139 -18.07 -23.25 -1.90
C LEU A 139 -18.92 -24.41 -2.46
N ASP A 140 -18.61 -24.81 -3.68
CA ASP A 140 -19.24 -25.98 -4.30
C ASP A 140 -18.64 -27.27 -3.77
N SER A 141 -19.34 -28.39 -3.98
CA SER A 141 -18.85 -29.73 -3.61
C SER A 141 -17.52 -30.11 -4.26
N SER A 142 -17.16 -29.47 -5.37
CA SER A 142 -15.89 -29.65 -6.05
C SER A 142 -14.74 -28.78 -5.53
N ALA A 143 -14.92 -28.00 -4.45
CA ALA A 143 -13.94 -27.02 -3.96
C ALA A 143 -13.11 -27.51 -2.74
N SER A 144 -12.78 -28.80 -2.69
CA SER A 144 -12.11 -29.42 -1.55
C SER A 144 -10.66 -28.94 -1.36
N ASN A 145 -10.12 -29.11 -0.15
CA ASN A 145 -8.83 -28.58 0.30
C ASN A 145 -8.79 -27.04 0.21
N SER A 146 -9.58 -26.36 1.02
CA SER A 146 -9.72 -24.91 0.95
C SER A 146 -9.50 -24.26 2.32
N VAL A 147 -8.73 -23.17 2.35
CA VAL A 147 -8.49 -22.35 3.54
C VAL A 147 -8.98 -20.93 3.29
N ILE A 148 -9.75 -20.44 4.25
CA ILE A 148 -10.23 -19.08 4.31
C ILE A 148 -9.75 -18.47 5.63
N ASP A 149 -8.90 -17.46 5.54
CA ASP A 149 -8.21 -16.88 6.69
C ASP A 149 -8.32 -15.35 6.68
N HIS A 150 -8.64 -14.71 7.81
CA HIS A 150 -8.77 -13.24 7.86
C HIS A 150 -9.77 -12.66 6.85
N ILE A 151 -10.86 -13.39 6.56
CA ILE A 151 -11.94 -12.88 5.70
C ILE A 151 -13.04 -12.26 6.55
N SER A 152 -13.53 -11.10 6.14
CA SER A 152 -14.70 -10.46 6.76
C SER A 152 -15.93 -10.57 5.87
N MET A 153 -17.01 -11.18 6.35
CA MET A 153 -18.24 -11.43 5.57
C MET A 153 -19.45 -10.77 6.21
N MET A 154 -20.15 -9.95 5.43
CA MET A 154 -21.32 -9.21 5.88
C MET A 154 -22.34 -8.97 4.77
N PHE A 155 -23.58 -8.72 5.19
CA PHE A 155 -24.64 -8.20 4.34
C PHE A 155 -25.19 -9.20 3.30
N SER A 156 -25.11 -10.50 3.57
CA SER A 156 -25.86 -11.50 2.79
C SER A 156 -27.36 -11.30 2.94
N THR A 157 -28.13 -11.78 1.96
CA THR A 157 -29.60 -11.80 2.03
C THR A 157 -30.16 -13.20 2.34
N ASP A 158 -29.31 -14.22 2.26
CA ASP A 158 -29.54 -15.58 2.76
C ASP A 158 -28.51 -15.87 3.88
N GLU A 159 -27.44 -16.64 3.64
CA GLU A 159 -26.34 -16.85 4.60
C GLU A 159 -25.08 -16.04 4.27
N ASN A 160 -24.25 -15.71 5.25
CA ASN A 160 -22.94 -15.15 4.92
C ASN A 160 -22.05 -16.19 4.22
N ILE A 161 -22.07 -17.45 4.65
CA ILE A 161 -21.26 -18.52 4.05
C ILE A 161 -21.96 -19.88 4.04
N SER A 162 -22.17 -20.46 2.86
CA SER A 162 -22.92 -21.72 2.71
C SER A 162 -22.38 -22.70 1.68
N PHE A 163 -22.52 -23.99 2.00
CA PHE A 163 -22.19 -25.18 1.19
C PHE A 163 -23.36 -26.17 1.24
N PHE A 164 -24.51 -25.83 0.64
CA PHE A 164 -25.70 -26.67 0.69
C PHE A 164 -25.65 -27.89 -0.25
N ASN A 165 -26.11 -29.05 0.22
CA ASN A 165 -26.10 -30.31 -0.52
C ASN A 165 -24.72 -30.62 -1.11
N SER A 166 -23.69 -30.36 -0.31
CA SER A 166 -22.29 -30.39 -0.70
C SER A 166 -21.56 -31.58 -0.07
N ALA A 167 -20.53 -32.05 -0.77
CA ALA A 167 -19.56 -33.03 -0.29
C ALA A 167 -18.17 -32.40 -0.16
N LEU A 168 -18.13 -31.09 0.10
CA LEU A 168 -16.90 -30.34 0.33
C LEU A 168 -16.07 -31.04 1.41
N ASP A 169 -14.80 -31.30 1.11
CA ASP A 169 -13.89 -31.98 2.02
C ASP A 169 -12.64 -31.14 2.29
N ASN A 170 -12.04 -31.33 3.47
CA ASN A 170 -10.87 -30.58 3.94
C ASN A 170 -11.03 -29.06 3.85
N PHE A 171 -11.97 -28.52 4.61
CA PHE A 171 -12.20 -27.07 4.70
C PHE A 171 -11.67 -26.49 6.02
N THR A 172 -11.01 -25.32 5.96
CA THR A 172 -10.71 -24.51 7.14
C THR A 172 -11.24 -23.09 6.96
N MET A 173 -11.97 -22.59 7.95
CA MET A 173 -12.17 -21.16 8.21
C MET A 173 -11.43 -20.78 9.50
N GLN A 174 -10.49 -19.83 9.42
CA GLN A 174 -9.74 -19.36 10.58
C GLN A 174 -9.65 -17.84 10.65
N TYR A 175 -9.60 -17.29 11.87
CA TYR A 175 -9.45 -15.84 12.10
C TYR A 175 -10.36 -14.98 11.21
N SER A 176 -11.59 -15.42 10.95
CA SER A 176 -12.49 -14.77 10.00
C SER A 176 -13.76 -14.31 10.70
N THR A 177 -14.54 -13.44 10.06
CA THR A 177 -15.82 -12.96 10.61
C THR A 177 -16.99 -13.35 9.70
N SER A 178 -18.07 -13.77 10.32
CA SER A 178 -19.42 -13.80 9.75
C SER A 178 -20.28 -12.89 10.62
N SER A 179 -20.79 -11.80 10.06
CA SER A 179 -21.62 -10.88 10.83
C SER A 179 -22.70 -10.20 10.00
N TRP A 180 -23.76 -9.73 10.65
CA TRP A 180 -24.80 -8.91 10.02
C TRP A 180 -25.35 -9.49 8.71
N GLY A 181 -25.88 -10.72 8.78
CA GLY A 181 -26.79 -11.19 7.74
C GLY A 181 -28.00 -10.25 7.67
N MET A 182 -28.57 -10.08 6.49
CA MET A 182 -29.70 -9.18 6.26
C MET A 182 -31.00 -9.95 6.12
N GLU A 183 -32.09 -9.20 5.94
CA GLU A 183 -33.41 -9.75 5.65
C GLU A 183 -34.02 -10.61 6.76
N ARG A 184 -35.27 -11.04 6.55
CA ARG A 184 -35.98 -11.94 7.47
C ARG A 184 -35.21 -13.27 7.64
N HIS A 185 -34.28 -13.58 6.73
CA HIS A 185 -33.43 -14.76 6.72
C HIS A 185 -32.00 -14.52 7.21
N ASN A 186 -31.72 -13.46 7.99
CA ASN A 186 -30.39 -13.18 8.57
C ASN A 186 -29.73 -14.42 9.19
N ALA A 187 -28.77 -15.02 8.48
CA ALA A 187 -28.14 -16.27 8.86
C ALA A 187 -26.62 -16.23 8.70
N GLY A 188 -25.91 -16.94 9.59
CA GLY A 188 -24.46 -17.05 9.53
C GLY A 188 -24.00 -17.99 8.41
N GLY A 189 -24.42 -19.26 8.46
CA GLY A 189 -23.99 -20.24 7.47
C GLY A 189 -24.71 -21.58 7.49
N LEU A 190 -24.89 -22.19 6.32
CA LEU A 190 -25.45 -23.53 6.12
C LEU A 190 -24.38 -24.49 5.59
N TRP A 191 -23.90 -25.37 6.45
CA TRP A 191 -22.65 -26.10 6.25
C TRP A 191 -22.92 -27.60 6.10
N ASP A 192 -23.03 -28.06 4.85
CA ASP A 192 -22.96 -29.48 4.51
C ASP A 192 -21.55 -29.76 3.99
N LEU A 193 -20.83 -30.64 4.67
CA LEU A 193 -19.45 -30.96 4.34
C LEU A 193 -19.07 -32.36 4.84
N GLN A 194 -17.96 -32.89 4.34
CA GLN A 194 -17.30 -34.05 4.92
C GLN A 194 -16.52 -33.59 6.16
N ASP A 195 -15.24 -33.25 6.01
CA ASP A 195 -14.39 -32.82 7.11
C ASP A 195 -14.07 -31.32 7.03
N GLY A 196 -14.24 -30.60 8.15
CA GLY A 196 -13.88 -29.19 8.21
C GLY A 196 -13.63 -28.64 9.60
N SER A 197 -12.91 -27.52 9.65
CA SER A 197 -12.54 -26.81 10.87
C SER A 197 -12.94 -25.35 10.77
N CYS A 198 -13.55 -24.81 11.81
CA CYS A 198 -13.75 -23.40 12.03
C CYS A 198 -13.10 -23.03 13.35
N HIS A 199 -12.12 -22.13 13.34
CA HIS A 199 -11.52 -21.69 14.59
C HIS A 199 -11.14 -20.22 14.66
N HIS A 200 -11.06 -19.72 15.89
CA HIS A 200 -10.69 -18.33 16.17
C HIS A 200 -11.48 -17.31 15.33
N SER A 201 -12.74 -17.61 15.03
CA SER A 201 -13.59 -16.80 14.17
C SER A 201 -14.75 -16.16 14.95
N LEU A 202 -15.18 -14.99 14.50
CA LEU A 202 -16.29 -14.23 15.08
C LEU A 202 -17.57 -14.48 14.29
N TRP A 203 -18.63 -14.87 14.99
CA TRP A 203 -19.97 -15.08 14.47
C TRP A 203 -20.93 -14.18 15.23
N ALA A 204 -21.45 -13.12 14.60
CA ALA A 204 -22.09 -12.04 15.35
C ALA A 204 -23.32 -11.42 14.67
N HIS A 205 -24.29 -11.02 15.48
CA HIS A 205 -25.50 -10.29 15.02
C HIS A 205 -26.35 -11.06 13.99
N HIS A 206 -26.39 -12.38 14.13
CA HIS A 206 -27.21 -13.22 13.27
C HIS A 206 -28.57 -13.50 13.88
N ARG A 207 -29.59 -13.77 13.06
CA ARG A 207 -30.83 -14.32 13.60
C ARG A 207 -30.67 -15.80 13.91
N THR A 208 -30.03 -16.56 13.03
CA THR A 208 -29.95 -18.02 13.14
C THR A 208 -28.69 -18.58 12.46
N ARG A 209 -28.49 -19.90 12.52
CA ARG A 209 -27.45 -20.66 11.79
C ARG A 209 -26.03 -20.11 12.03
N ASN A 210 -25.51 -20.32 13.24
CA ASN A 210 -24.14 -19.96 13.62
C ASN A 210 -23.26 -21.20 13.95
N PRO A 211 -23.03 -22.13 13.01
CA PRO A 211 -23.70 -22.36 11.73
C PRO A 211 -24.91 -23.30 11.91
N LYS A 212 -25.61 -23.65 10.83
CA LYS A 212 -26.36 -24.92 10.74
C LYS A 212 -25.42 -25.97 10.16
N ALA A 213 -24.94 -26.86 11.03
CA ALA A 213 -23.92 -27.84 10.71
C ALA A 213 -24.54 -29.20 10.35
N ARG A 214 -24.15 -29.75 9.20
CA ARG A 214 -24.41 -31.13 8.75
C ARG A 214 -23.12 -31.80 8.24
N PRO A 215 -22.07 -31.90 9.07
CA PRO A 215 -20.75 -32.40 8.67
C PRO A 215 -20.62 -33.92 8.82
N ALA A 216 -19.73 -34.59 8.08
CA ALA A 216 -19.22 -35.89 8.51
C ALA A 216 -18.40 -35.73 9.80
N MET A 217 -17.54 -34.70 9.85
CA MET A 217 -16.83 -34.24 11.05
C MET A 217 -16.55 -32.73 11.01
N LEU A 218 -16.93 -32.00 12.06
CA LEU A 218 -16.63 -30.58 12.22
C LEU A 218 -15.82 -30.32 13.49
N GLU A 219 -14.70 -29.62 13.36
CA GLU A 219 -14.03 -28.95 14.47
C GLU A 219 -14.56 -27.51 14.58
N TRP A 220 -15.26 -27.21 15.67
CA TRP A 220 -15.72 -25.87 16.01
C TRP A 220 -14.98 -25.41 17.27
N ILE A 221 -13.82 -24.76 17.09
CA ILE A 221 -12.83 -24.56 18.16
C ILE A 221 -12.52 -23.08 18.37
N ASN A 222 -12.48 -22.58 19.61
CA ASN A 222 -12.07 -21.22 19.94
C ASN A 222 -12.85 -20.09 19.21
N ASN A 223 -14.10 -20.32 18.83
CA ASN A 223 -14.93 -19.30 18.17
C ASN A 223 -15.71 -18.47 19.19
N VAL A 224 -16.01 -17.23 18.80
CA VAL A 224 -16.95 -16.37 19.53
C VAL A 224 -18.25 -16.32 18.77
N THR A 225 -19.35 -16.73 19.42
CA THR A 225 -20.70 -16.55 18.90
C THR A 225 -21.39 -15.49 19.75
N TYR A 226 -21.78 -14.38 19.14
CA TYR A 226 -22.29 -13.20 19.83
C TYR A 226 -23.64 -12.77 19.26
N HIS A 227 -24.59 -12.47 20.15
CA HIS A 227 -25.86 -11.83 19.80
C HIS A 227 -26.61 -12.56 18.65
N TRP A 228 -27.10 -13.78 18.93
CA TRP A 228 -28.00 -14.50 18.04
C TRP A 228 -29.46 -14.38 18.46
N ARG A 229 -30.37 -14.11 17.52
CA ARG A 229 -31.78 -13.89 17.89
C ARG A 229 -32.57 -15.16 18.11
N ASN A 230 -32.43 -16.22 17.34
CA ASN A 230 -33.25 -17.44 17.45
C ASN A 230 -32.41 -18.66 17.83
N GLU A 231 -31.44 -19.01 16.98
CA GLU A 231 -30.60 -20.19 17.17
C GLU A 231 -29.12 -19.85 16.97
N GLY A 232 -28.28 -20.34 17.89
CA GLY A 232 -26.84 -20.26 17.77
C GLY A 232 -26.33 -21.35 16.82
N PHE A 233 -25.56 -22.29 17.37
CA PHE A 233 -25.09 -23.46 16.63
C PHE A 233 -26.24 -24.47 16.47
N ILE A 234 -26.64 -24.75 15.23
CA ILE A 234 -27.68 -25.73 14.91
C ILE A 234 -27.04 -27.06 14.53
N MET A 235 -27.43 -28.12 15.23
CA MET A 235 -26.98 -29.49 15.04
C MET A 235 -27.88 -30.22 14.04
N GLY A 236 -27.75 -29.89 12.76
CA GLY A 236 -28.41 -30.59 11.66
C GLY A 236 -29.84 -30.15 11.33
N ASP A 237 -30.72 -29.99 12.33
CA ASP A 237 -32.14 -29.62 12.20
C ASP A 237 -32.84 -30.30 10.99
N SER A 238 -32.92 -31.63 11.09
CA SER A 238 -33.52 -32.51 10.10
C SER A 238 -33.98 -33.81 10.77
N GLU A 239 -34.96 -34.52 10.22
CA GLU A 239 -35.30 -35.90 10.62
C GLU A 239 -34.71 -36.94 9.64
N THR A 240 -33.83 -36.49 8.74
CA THR A 240 -33.12 -37.36 7.80
C THR A 240 -32.08 -38.18 8.57
N PRO A 241 -32.04 -39.52 8.38
CA PRO A 241 -30.97 -40.35 8.91
C PRO A 241 -29.60 -39.86 8.43
N ALA A 242 -28.72 -39.54 9.36
CA ALA A 242 -27.34 -39.13 9.10
C ALA A 242 -26.46 -39.48 10.30
N SER A 243 -25.15 -39.32 10.15
CA SER A 243 -24.17 -39.57 11.21
C SER A 243 -23.30 -38.35 11.43
N TRP A 244 -23.91 -37.17 11.58
CA TRP A 244 -23.17 -35.92 11.69
C TRP A 244 -22.42 -35.83 13.02
N LYS A 245 -21.22 -35.24 13.01
CA LYS A 245 -20.35 -35.15 14.20
C LYS A 245 -19.71 -33.79 14.35
N ALA A 246 -19.61 -33.32 15.59
CA ALA A 246 -18.83 -32.12 15.89
C ALA A 246 -18.02 -32.23 17.20
N ASN A 247 -16.80 -31.69 17.17
CA ASN A 247 -16.02 -31.31 18.34
C ASN A 247 -16.23 -29.80 18.58
N VAL A 248 -16.92 -29.44 19.66
CA VAL A 248 -17.15 -28.04 20.08
C VAL A 248 -16.28 -27.77 21.31
N ILE A 249 -15.16 -27.06 21.12
CA ILE A 249 -14.13 -26.91 22.16
C ILE A 249 -13.66 -25.46 22.28
N GLY A 250 -13.47 -24.92 23.48
CA GLY A 250 -12.81 -23.62 23.65
C GLY A 250 -13.65 -22.41 23.24
N ASN A 251 -14.95 -22.56 22.94
CA ASN A 251 -15.76 -21.48 22.38
C ASN A 251 -16.36 -20.57 23.46
N TYR A 252 -16.69 -19.34 23.07
CA TYR A 252 -17.42 -18.39 23.91
C TYR A 252 -18.76 -18.02 23.24
N TYR A 253 -19.86 -18.40 23.87
CA TYR A 253 -21.22 -17.99 23.49
C TYR A 253 -21.65 -16.83 24.39
N LEU A 254 -21.97 -15.68 23.79
CA LEU A 254 -22.36 -14.46 24.50
C LEU A 254 -23.73 -13.99 24.01
N SER A 255 -24.74 -14.18 24.85
CA SER A 255 -26.10 -13.70 24.63
C SER A 255 -26.32 -12.40 25.38
N ILE A 256 -26.92 -11.42 24.71
CA ILE A 256 -27.31 -10.14 25.31
C ILE A 256 -28.84 -9.98 25.27
N ASN A 257 -29.36 -9.03 26.06
CA ASN A 257 -30.72 -8.55 25.87
C ASN A 257 -30.79 -7.81 24.53
N ASP A 258 -31.79 -8.14 23.70
CA ASP A 258 -32.03 -7.43 22.44
C ASP A 258 -33.18 -6.42 22.65
N PRO A 259 -32.88 -5.16 22.99
CA PRO A 259 -33.90 -4.13 23.21
C PRO A 259 -34.63 -3.74 21.91
N ASP A 260 -34.05 -4.03 20.74
CA ASP A 260 -34.60 -3.62 19.45
C ASP A 260 -35.74 -4.54 18.99
N THR A 261 -35.77 -5.77 19.49
CA THR A 261 -36.78 -6.79 19.14
C THR A 261 -37.60 -7.29 20.33
N GLY A 262 -37.18 -7.00 21.56
CA GLY A 262 -37.83 -7.50 22.78
C GLY A 262 -37.60 -8.98 23.05
N TYR A 263 -36.63 -9.61 22.38
CA TYR A 263 -36.26 -11.00 22.65
C TYR A 263 -35.48 -11.15 23.96
N SER A 264 -35.75 -12.26 24.66
CA SER A 264 -35.08 -12.64 25.90
C SER A 264 -33.73 -13.32 25.66
N LEU A 265 -32.86 -13.24 26.67
CA LEU A 265 -31.56 -13.92 26.74
C LEU A 265 -31.67 -15.40 26.36
N ARG A 266 -30.78 -15.83 25.45
CA ARG A 266 -30.72 -17.21 24.98
C ARG A 266 -29.99 -18.08 26.00
N GLN A 267 -30.75 -18.95 26.65
CA GLN A 267 -30.22 -19.86 27.66
C GLN A 267 -29.48 -21.07 27.07
N LYS A 268 -29.58 -21.28 25.75
CA LYS A 268 -28.98 -22.38 25.00
C LYS A 268 -28.20 -21.86 23.80
N GLY A 269 -26.96 -22.33 23.65
CA GLY A 269 -26.07 -21.97 22.53
C GLY A 269 -26.09 -22.98 21.39
N LEU A 270 -26.40 -24.25 21.69
CA LEU A 270 -26.47 -25.36 20.73
C LEU A 270 -27.90 -25.91 20.68
N THR A 271 -28.46 -26.14 19.49
CA THR A 271 -29.88 -26.49 19.35
C THR A 271 -30.14 -27.52 18.23
N LYS A 272 -31.33 -28.15 18.27
CA LYS A 272 -31.96 -28.90 17.17
C LYS A 272 -31.20 -30.11 16.60
N ALA A 273 -30.48 -30.86 17.44
CA ALA A 273 -30.15 -32.25 17.13
C ALA A 273 -31.43 -33.08 17.23
N ARG A 274 -31.74 -33.94 16.25
CA ARG A 274 -33.03 -34.65 16.21
C ARG A 274 -32.86 -36.15 16.13
N VAL A 275 -33.79 -36.88 16.75
CA VAL A 275 -34.03 -38.29 16.42
C VAL A 275 -34.58 -38.36 14.99
N ALA A 276 -33.84 -39.00 14.11
CA ALA A 276 -34.22 -39.18 12.72
C ALA A 276 -35.34 -40.21 12.55
N SER A 277 -35.90 -40.29 11.35
CA SER A 277 -36.98 -41.21 10.98
C SER A 277 -36.68 -42.70 11.18
N ASN A 278 -35.41 -43.08 11.33
CA ASN A 278 -34.98 -44.44 11.67
C ASN A 278 -34.90 -44.70 13.20
N GLY A 279 -35.31 -43.74 14.04
CA GLY A 279 -35.40 -43.90 15.49
C GLY A 279 -34.09 -43.66 16.25
N VAL A 280 -33.05 -43.12 15.60
CA VAL A 280 -31.78 -42.73 16.26
C VAL A 280 -31.40 -41.28 15.95
N PRO A 281 -30.63 -40.60 16.80
CA PRO A 281 -30.13 -39.25 16.53
C PRO A 281 -29.31 -39.19 15.24
N ASN A 282 -29.46 -38.09 14.51
CA ASN A 282 -28.61 -37.80 13.34
C ASN A 282 -27.34 -37.01 13.66
N PHE A 283 -27.13 -36.63 14.92
CA PHE A 283 -26.02 -35.80 15.35
C PHE A 283 -25.33 -36.36 16.59
N SER A 284 -24.01 -36.31 16.58
CA SER A 284 -23.14 -36.75 17.68
C SER A 284 -22.20 -35.61 18.08
N LEU A 285 -22.08 -35.36 19.38
CA LEU A 285 -21.41 -34.16 19.91
C LEU A 285 -20.35 -34.55 20.93
N TYR A 286 -19.15 -33.99 20.77
CA TYR A 286 -18.17 -33.84 21.83
C TYR A 286 -18.10 -32.36 22.20
N LEU A 287 -18.23 -32.05 23.49
CA LEU A 287 -18.22 -30.68 24.01
C LEU A 287 -17.27 -30.56 25.20
N ALA A 288 -16.38 -29.58 25.17
CA ALA A 288 -15.45 -29.30 26.26
C ALA A 288 -15.08 -27.83 26.34
N ASN A 289 -14.79 -27.33 27.55
CA ASN A 289 -14.19 -26.02 27.80
C ASN A 289 -14.89 -24.90 27.01
N THR A 290 -16.21 -24.75 27.15
CA THR A 290 -17.00 -23.78 26.35
C THR A 290 -17.79 -22.90 27.29
N LEU A 291 -17.55 -21.59 27.26
CA LEU A 291 -18.25 -20.63 28.12
C LEU A 291 -19.56 -20.18 27.48
N HIS A 292 -20.57 -19.98 28.33
CA HIS A 292 -21.82 -19.35 27.98
C HIS A 292 -22.14 -18.24 28.97
N ASP A 293 -22.17 -17.03 28.45
CA ASP A 293 -22.67 -15.82 29.12
C ASP A 293 -24.07 -15.55 28.60
N ALA A 294 -25.05 -15.60 29.51
CA ALA A 294 -26.47 -15.65 29.18
C ALA A 294 -27.35 -14.91 30.20
N ASP A 295 -26.77 -14.09 31.06
CA ASP A 295 -27.47 -13.29 32.07
C ASP A 295 -27.62 -11.82 31.67
N GLY A 296 -26.83 -11.35 30.69
CA GLY A 296 -26.95 -10.02 30.11
C GLY A 296 -26.58 -8.91 31.10
N ASP A 297 -25.68 -9.19 32.04
CA ASP A 297 -25.25 -8.23 33.06
C ASP A 297 -24.21 -7.20 32.56
N GLY A 298 -23.69 -7.39 31.33
CA GLY A 298 -22.69 -6.52 30.71
C GLY A 298 -21.25 -6.82 31.16
N ILE A 299 -21.04 -7.87 31.96
CA ILE A 299 -19.75 -8.29 32.48
C ILE A 299 -19.36 -9.58 31.77
N LEU A 300 -18.16 -9.63 31.19
CA LEU A 300 -17.66 -10.84 30.53
C LEU A 300 -17.26 -11.91 31.56
N ASN A 301 -18.23 -12.67 32.07
CA ASN A 301 -18.09 -13.63 33.19
C ASN A 301 -18.76 -14.99 32.92
N GLY A 302 -18.98 -15.34 31.65
CA GLY A 302 -19.61 -16.58 31.22
C GLY A 302 -19.07 -17.83 31.91
N THR A 303 -19.95 -18.82 32.07
CA THR A 303 -19.68 -20.06 32.81
C THR A 303 -19.66 -21.27 31.88
N ASP A 304 -18.82 -22.26 32.17
CA ASP A 304 -18.87 -23.54 31.47
C ASP A 304 -20.07 -24.34 31.98
N LYS A 305 -21.11 -24.43 31.15
CA LYS A 305 -22.35 -25.17 31.45
C LYS A 305 -22.24 -26.66 31.08
N GLY A 306 -21.10 -27.10 30.54
CA GLY A 306 -20.95 -28.38 29.88
C GLY A 306 -22.08 -28.62 28.87
N TYR A 307 -22.63 -29.83 28.85
CA TYR A 307 -23.78 -30.17 28.00
C TYR A 307 -25.08 -29.45 28.37
N GLY A 308 -25.12 -28.71 29.50
CA GLY A 308 -26.25 -27.85 29.87
C GLY A 308 -26.47 -26.67 28.90
N ILE A 309 -25.49 -26.34 28.06
CA ILE A 309 -25.63 -25.36 26.98
C ILE A 309 -26.50 -25.84 25.81
N VAL A 310 -26.76 -27.16 25.72
CA VAL A 310 -27.51 -27.80 24.63
C VAL A 310 -29.02 -27.76 24.91
N ASP A 311 -29.79 -27.35 23.91
CA ASP A 311 -31.25 -27.49 23.87
C ASP A 311 -31.64 -28.90 23.40
N GLY A 312 -31.76 -29.82 24.35
CA GLY A 312 -32.01 -31.23 24.13
C GLY A 312 -31.38 -32.08 25.25
N ALA A 313 -31.46 -33.40 25.11
CA ALA A 313 -30.81 -34.32 26.04
C ALA A 313 -30.07 -35.42 25.28
N GLU A 314 -29.19 -36.12 26.00
CA GLU A 314 -28.56 -37.34 25.52
C GLU A 314 -29.64 -38.37 25.14
N PHE A 315 -29.45 -39.03 24.00
CA PHE A 315 -30.40 -40.00 23.47
C PHE A 315 -30.54 -41.23 24.37
N THR A 316 -31.79 -41.63 24.59
CA THR A 316 -32.15 -42.90 25.20
C THR A 316 -32.90 -43.74 24.15
N PRO A 317 -32.56 -45.03 23.97
CA PRO A 317 -33.29 -45.92 23.09
C PRO A 317 -34.81 -45.87 23.36
N GLY A 318 -35.60 -45.59 22.32
CA GLY A 318 -37.04 -45.42 22.40
C GLY A 318 -37.53 -43.96 22.45
N ASP A 319 -36.63 -42.97 22.50
CA ASP A 319 -37.00 -41.57 22.28
C ASP A 319 -37.71 -41.40 20.92
N ALA A 320 -38.75 -40.56 20.90
CA ALA A 320 -39.59 -40.38 19.72
C ALA A 320 -38.85 -39.68 18.57
N VAL A 321 -39.18 -40.04 17.32
CA VAL A 321 -38.74 -39.32 16.12
C VAL A 321 -39.08 -37.83 16.23
N GLY A 322 -38.16 -36.98 15.78
CA GLY A 322 -38.28 -35.52 15.82
C GLY A 322 -37.90 -34.88 17.16
N SER A 323 -37.77 -35.67 18.24
CA SER A 323 -37.37 -35.16 19.55
C SER A 323 -35.91 -34.65 19.55
N ASN A 324 -35.65 -33.63 20.38
CA ASN A 324 -34.33 -32.99 20.47
C ASN A 324 -33.34 -33.88 21.24
N ARG A 325 -32.66 -34.81 20.55
CA ARG A 325 -31.70 -35.77 21.11
C ARG A 325 -30.43 -35.85 20.29
N TYR A 326 -29.32 -36.13 20.96
CA TYR A 326 -27.99 -36.29 20.35
C TYR A 326 -27.23 -37.47 20.97
N TYR A 327 -26.25 -38.00 20.24
CA TYR A 327 -25.24 -38.88 20.82
C TYR A 327 -24.16 -38.06 21.51
N LYS A 328 -23.96 -38.31 22.80
CA LYS A 328 -22.90 -37.68 23.58
C LYS A 328 -21.60 -38.50 23.46
N SER A 329 -20.49 -37.83 23.16
CA SER A 329 -19.16 -38.44 23.24
C SER A 329 -18.39 -37.92 24.46
N VAL A 330 -17.63 -38.83 25.09
CA VAL A 330 -16.73 -38.51 26.20
C VAL A 330 -15.30 -38.22 25.75
N THR A 331 -14.95 -38.56 24.51
CA THR A 331 -13.66 -38.25 23.88
C THR A 331 -13.89 -37.46 22.60
N PRO A 332 -12.97 -36.56 22.21
CA PRO A 332 -13.06 -35.87 20.94
C PRO A 332 -13.06 -36.90 19.79
N TYR A 333 -13.86 -36.65 18.76
CA TYR A 333 -13.73 -37.38 17.51
C TYR A 333 -12.39 -37.04 16.85
N PRO A 334 -11.81 -37.94 16.02
CA PRO A 334 -10.60 -37.62 15.26
C PRO A 334 -10.77 -36.33 14.46
N GLY A 335 -9.88 -35.38 14.70
CA GLY A 335 -9.83 -34.08 14.04
C GLY A 335 -8.63 -33.93 13.12
N ALA A 336 -8.23 -32.69 12.83
CA ALA A 336 -7.00 -32.41 12.10
C ALA A 336 -5.77 -32.86 12.91
N THR A 337 -4.70 -33.32 12.22
CA THR A 337 -3.53 -33.91 12.88
C THR A 337 -2.20 -33.33 12.38
N GLY A 338 -1.12 -33.61 13.12
CA GLY A 338 0.24 -33.15 12.77
C GLY A 338 0.39 -31.63 12.87
N THR A 339 1.07 -31.02 11.90
CA THR A 339 1.25 -29.56 11.83
C THR A 339 -0.03 -28.79 11.54
N ALA A 340 -1.10 -29.48 11.14
CA ALA A 340 -2.44 -28.92 10.94
C ALA A 340 -3.33 -28.99 12.17
N THR A 341 -2.86 -29.54 13.31
CA THR A 341 -3.68 -29.63 14.53
C THR A 341 -4.13 -28.24 14.98
N VAL A 342 -5.42 -28.07 15.26
CA VAL A 342 -5.96 -26.80 15.78
C VAL A 342 -5.57 -26.64 17.25
N GLY A 343 -4.93 -25.50 17.58
CA GLY A 343 -4.63 -25.16 18.97
C GLY A 343 -5.89 -24.83 19.75
N VAL A 344 -6.07 -25.39 20.95
CA VAL A 344 -7.19 -25.08 21.85
C VAL A 344 -6.72 -24.08 22.89
N ASP A 345 -7.42 -22.96 22.99
CA ASP A 345 -7.21 -21.96 24.03
C ASP A 345 -8.26 -22.12 25.14
N ASP A 346 -8.03 -21.49 26.30
CA ASP A 346 -9.15 -21.22 27.19
C ASP A 346 -10.12 -20.23 26.51
N PRO A 347 -11.43 -20.30 26.76
CA PRO A 347 -12.41 -19.56 25.97
C PRO A 347 -12.30 -18.04 26.10
N LEU A 348 -11.81 -17.55 27.25
CA LEU A 348 -11.62 -16.12 27.45
C LEU A 348 -10.43 -15.62 26.65
N THR A 349 -9.30 -16.33 26.65
CA THR A 349 -8.18 -16.04 25.76
C THR A 349 -8.58 -16.17 24.28
N ALA A 350 -9.36 -17.18 23.92
CA ALA A 350 -9.92 -17.32 22.57
C ALA A 350 -10.72 -16.08 22.18
N TYR A 351 -11.66 -15.63 23.03
CA TYR A 351 -12.42 -14.40 22.82
C TYR A 351 -11.52 -13.19 22.54
N LYS A 352 -10.47 -13.01 23.34
CA LYS A 352 -9.54 -11.89 23.18
C LYS A 352 -8.77 -11.95 21.86
N LYS A 353 -8.29 -13.14 21.48
CA LYS A 353 -7.61 -13.34 20.19
C LYS A 353 -8.56 -13.09 19.02
N VAL A 354 -9.81 -13.58 19.09
CA VAL A 354 -10.81 -13.37 18.04
C VAL A 354 -11.06 -11.89 17.82
N LEU A 355 -11.29 -11.10 18.88
CA LEU A 355 -11.50 -9.66 18.74
C LEU A 355 -10.26 -8.90 18.26
N SER A 356 -9.08 -9.37 18.63
CA SER A 356 -7.82 -8.74 18.22
C SER A 356 -7.45 -9.05 16.76
N ALA A 357 -7.76 -10.26 16.27
CA ALA A 357 -7.17 -10.80 15.06
C ALA A 357 -8.15 -11.21 13.95
N SER A 358 -9.45 -11.41 14.23
CA SER A 358 -10.36 -11.91 13.18
C SER A 358 -10.68 -10.87 12.11
N GLY A 359 -10.95 -11.32 10.88
CA GLY A 359 -11.32 -10.46 9.74
C GLY A 359 -10.13 -9.86 9.00
N ALA A 360 -10.38 -8.97 8.04
CA ALA A 360 -9.32 -8.38 7.23
C ALA A 360 -8.61 -7.24 7.99
N LEU A 361 -7.29 -7.40 8.20
CA LEU A 361 -6.47 -6.47 8.99
C LEU A 361 -5.37 -5.79 8.18
N ARG A 362 -5.05 -4.53 8.54
CA ARG A 362 -3.87 -3.80 8.07
C ARG A 362 -2.78 -3.77 9.15
N LEU A 363 -1.89 -4.76 9.09
CA LEU A 363 -0.90 -5.07 10.12
C LEU A 363 0.40 -4.26 10.06
N ASP A 364 0.53 -3.37 9.07
CA ASP A 364 1.67 -2.47 8.91
C ASP A 364 1.60 -1.33 9.93
N ALA A 365 2.64 -1.18 10.76
CA ALA A 365 2.75 -0.10 11.73
C ALA A 365 3.18 1.24 11.09
N ASN A 366 3.68 1.23 9.85
CA ASN A 366 3.95 2.46 9.09
C ASN A 366 2.68 3.01 8.44
N TYR A 367 1.63 2.19 8.33
CA TYR A 367 0.33 2.64 7.88
C TYR A 367 -0.35 3.50 8.95
N THR A 368 -0.68 4.74 8.59
CA THR A 368 -1.25 5.74 9.50
C THR A 368 -2.75 5.61 9.73
N GLY A 369 -3.45 4.83 8.90
CA GLY A 369 -4.86 4.51 9.12
C GLY A 369 -5.08 3.43 10.17
N THR A 370 -6.33 3.02 10.32
CA THR A 370 -6.78 2.05 11.32
C THR A 370 -6.38 0.62 10.97
N LEU A 371 -6.32 -0.26 11.97
CA LEU A 371 -6.09 -1.70 11.77
C LEU A 371 -7.22 -2.33 10.94
N ARG A 372 -8.46 -1.85 11.13
CA ARG A 372 -9.70 -2.37 10.58
C ARG A 372 -10.40 -1.30 9.74
N ASP A 373 -11.28 -1.71 8.84
CA ASP A 373 -12.18 -0.77 8.17
C ASP A 373 -13.26 -0.26 9.16
N GLU A 374 -14.09 0.70 8.72
CA GLU A 374 -15.14 1.28 9.56
C GLU A 374 -16.13 0.24 10.10
N LEU A 375 -16.50 -0.77 9.30
CA LEU A 375 -17.49 -1.78 9.68
C LEU A 375 -16.92 -2.82 10.65
N ASP A 376 -15.74 -3.35 10.37
CA ASP A 376 -15.06 -4.31 11.24
C ASP A 376 -14.69 -3.63 12.57
N THR A 377 -14.39 -2.33 12.55
CA THR A 377 -14.22 -1.52 13.78
C THR A 377 -15.53 -1.43 14.56
N LEU A 378 -16.64 -1.08 13.90
CA LEU A 378 -17.96 -1.02 14.54
C LEU A 378 -18.37 -2.39 15.10
N LEU A 379 -18.13 -3.47 14.36
CA LEU A 379 -18.42 -4.84 14.75
C LEU A 379 -17.67 -5.21 16.03
N VAL A 380 -16.35 -5.06 16.04
CA VAL A 380 -15.54 -5.38 17.24
C VAL A 380 -15.97 -4.53 18.43
N ASN A 381 -16.18 -3.23 18.22
CA ASN A 381 -16.68 -2.34 19.28
C ASN A 381 -18.04 -2.78 19.81
N SER A 382 -18.96 -3.24 18.96
CA SER A 382 -20.27 -3.71 19.40
C SER A 382 -20.18 -4.97 20.25
N VAL A 383 -19.23 -5.88 19.95
CA VAL A 383 -19.01 -7.08 20.76
C VAL A 383 -18.36 -6.72 22.10
N VAL A 384 -17.31 -5.90 22.08
CA VAL A 384 -16.61 -5.43 23.31
C VAL A 384 -17.58 -4.73 24.26
N ASN A 385 -18.47 -3.89 23.73
CA ASN A 385 -19.43 -3.13 24.52
C ASN A 385 -20.76 -3.87 24.75
N GLN A 386 -20.87 -5.12 24.30
CA GLN A 386 -22.09 -5.94 24.39
C GLN A 386 -23.35 -5.22 23.87
N GLN A 387 -23.22 -4.51 22.75
CA GLN A 387 -24.30 -3.76 22.10
C GLN A 387 -25.00 -4.59 21.01
N SER A 388 -26.33 -4.54 20.99
CA SER A 388 -27.11 -4.96 19.82
C SER A 388 -26.98 -3.92 18.73
N ILE A 389 -26.64 -4.38 17.52
CA ILE A 389 -26.74 -3.61 16.29
C ILE A 389 -27.42 -4.48 15.24
N LEU A 390 -28.51 -3.97 14.68
CA LEU A 390 -29.32 -4.67 13.70
C LEU A 390 -29.33 -3.92 12.38
N VAL A 391 -28.74 -4.51 11.37
CA VAL A 391 -28.74 -3.98 10.01
C VAL A 391 -30.06 -4.24 9.26
N GLN A 392 -31.05 -4.80 9.97
CA GLN A 392 -32.44 -4.82 9.54
C GLN A 392 -33.39 -4.88 10.76
N LYS A 393 -34.44 -4.07 10.72
CA LYS A 393 -35.54 -4.11 11.71
C LYS A 393 -36.63 -5.06 11.22
N ASP A 394 -37.14 -5.92 12.10
CA ASP A 394 -38.23 -6.85 11.77
C ASP A 394 -39.52 -6.06 11.51
N GLY A 395 -39.86 -5.81 10.24
CA GLY A 395 -41.08 -5.12 9.81
C GLY A 395 -40.84 -3.86 8.97
N ASN A 396 -41.90 -3.35 8.36
CA ASN A 396 -41.88 -2.04 7.71
C ASN A 396 -42.03 -0.95 8.80
N ILE A 397 -41.28 0.15 8.71
CA ILE A 397 -41.63 1.35 9.49
C ILE A 397 -43.00 1.86 8.98
N ALA A 398 -43.81 2.49 9.83
CA ALA A 398 -45.11 3.04 9.42
C ALA A 398 -44.94 4.01 8.23
N GLY A 399 -45.47 3.63 7.06
CA GLY A 399 -45.29 4.35 5.78
C GLY A 399 -44.36 3.68 4.78
N GLU A 400 -43.58 2.66 5.17
CA GLU A 400 -42.78 1.84 4.26
C GLU A 400 -43.58 0.67 3.70
N THR A 401 -43.45 0.40 2.40
CA THR A 401 -44.05 -0.77 1.74
C THR A 401 -43.09 -1.95 1.64
N THR A 402 -41.78 -1.71 1.80
CA THR A 402 -40.70 -2.72 1.73
C THR A 402 -39.64 -2.39 2.79
N PRO A 403 -39.06 -3.34 3.54
CA PRO A 403 -37.99 -3.03 4.49
C PRO A 403 -36.79 -2.51 3.71
N THR A 404 -36.39 -1.23 3.84
CA THR A 404 -35.37 -0.60 2.97
C THR A 404 -33.95 -0.57 3.57
N ASN A 405 -33.82 -0.79 4.88
CA ASN A 405 -32.71 -0.28 5.70
C ASN A 405 -31.54 -1.25 5.94
N GLY A 406 -30.97 -1.85 4.90
CA GLY A 406 -29.84 -2.78 5.00
C GLY A 406 -28.52 -2.19 5.52
N GLU A 407 -27.45 -2.35 4.75
CA GLU A 407 -26.22 -1.57 4.93
C GLU A 407 -26.50 -0.06 5.03
N ALA A 408 -27.53 0.42 4.33
CA ALA A 408 -28.00 1.81 4.36
C ALA A 408 -28.41 2.29 5.77
N HIS A 409 -28.78 1.40 6.70
CA HIS A 409 -29.02 1.78 8.09
C HIS A 409 -27.75 2.27 8.77
N LEU A 410 -26.63 1.59 8.51
CA LEU A 410 -25.34 1.98 9.07
C LEU A 410 -24.81 3.30 8.46
N ALA A 411 -25.29 3.69 7.28
CA ALA A 411 -24.96 4.97 6.67
C ALA A 411 -25.60 6.18 7.39
N SER A 412 -26.63 5.94 8.19
CA SER A 412 -27.38 7.00 8.90
C SER A 412 -26.88 7.16 10.35
N PRO A 413 -27.17 8.31 11.00
CA PRO A 413 -26.91 8.45 12.44
C PRO A 413 -27.60 7.33 13.24
N PRO A 414 -26.95 6.82 14.30
CA PRO A 414 -25.70 7.30 14.91
C PRO A 414 -24.40 6.74 14.30
N TYR A 415 -24.47 5.77 13.39
CA TYR A 415 -23.30 5.01 12.94
C TYR A 415 -22.46 5.74 11.89
N ASN A 416 -23.10 6.46 10.95
CA ASN A 416 -22.45 7.29 9.94
C ASN A 416 -21.36 6.58 9.11
N ILE A 417 -21.53 5.28 8.84
CA ILE A 417 -20.62 4.49 8.02
C ILE A 417 -20.62 5.03 6.59
N THR A 418 -19.44 5.30 6.06
CA THR A 418 -19.28 5.94 4.75
C THR A 418 -19.67 5.02 3.59
N ASN A 419 -19.63 5.54 2.36
CA ASN A 419 -19.90 4.75 1.13
C ASN A 419 -21.24 4.00 1.19
N ALA A 420 -22.30 4.70 1.60
CA ALA A 420 -23.66 4.15 1.76
C ALA A 420 -23.73 2.92 2.69
N GLY A 421 -22.89 2.89 3.74
CA GLY A 421 -22.90 1.81 4.73
C GLY A 421 -21.91 0.67 4.46
N PHE A 422 -21.16 0.73 3.36
CA PHE A 422 -20.10 -0.24 3.05
C PHE A 422 -18.72 0.14 3.60
N GLY A 423 -18.56 1.36 4.13
CA GLY A 423 -17.27 1.91 4.54
C GLY A 423 -16.38 2.25 3.34
N THR A 424 -15.38 3.09 3.57
CA THR A 424 -14.42 3.50 2.54
C THR A 424 -13.13 2.71 2.69
N LEU A 425 -12.58 2.22 1.58
CA LEU A 425 -11.27 1.60 1.51
C LEU A 425 -10.37 2.50 0.66
N ASN A 426 -9.49 3.26 1.31
CA ASN A 426 -8.57 4.20 0.67
C ASN A 426 -7.34 3.47 0.13
N GLY A 427 -6.89 3.87 -1.05
CA GLY A 427 -5.67 3.34 -1.65
C GLY A 427 -4.43 4.15 -1.29
N THR A 428 -3.28 3.50 -1.35
CA THR A 428 -1.96 4.15 -1.40
C THR A 428 -1.25 3.73 -2.69
N THR A 429 -0.13 4.38 -3.01
CA THR A 429 0.72 3.94 -4.11
C THR A 429 1.22 2.51 -3.82
N PRO A 430 1.04 1.55 -4.75
CA PRO A 430 1.65 0.24 -4.60
C PRO A 430 3.18 0.35 -4.66
N PRO A 431 3.92 -0.50 -3.94
CA PRO A 431 5.36 -0.54 -4.08
C PRO A 431 5.76 -1.02 -5.49
N THR A 432 6.93 -0.60 -5.96
CA THR A 432 7.49 -1.07 -7.23
C THR A 432 7.92 -2.53 -7.12
N ASP A 433 7.57 -3.31 -8.13
CA ASP A 433 7.97 -4.69 -8.39
C ASP A 433 8.24 -4.76 -9.90
N VAL A 434 9.51 -4.81 -10.30
CA VAL A 434 9.93 -4.67 -11.70
C VAL A 434 9.69 -5.95 -12.51
N ASP A 435 9.79 -7.13 -11.91
CA ASP A 435 9.64 -8.42 -12.59
C ASP A 435 8.25 -9.07 -12.40
N LEU A 436 7.41 -8.44 -11.58
CA LEU A 436 6.01 -8.79 -11.31
C LEU A 436 5.84 -10.15 -10.64
N ASP A 437 6.80 -10.53 -9.79
CA ASP A 437 6.82 -11.82 -9.12
C ASP A 437 6.08 -11.82 -7.76
N GLY A 438 5.57 -10.66 -7.34
CA GLY A 438 4.78 -10.48 -6.12
C GLY A 438 5.60 -10.01 -4.92
N MET A 439 6.93 -9.89 -5.06
CA MET A 439 7.82 -9.30 -4.06
C MET A 439 8.29 -7.92 -4.53
N PRO A 440 8.14 -6.87 -3.72
CA PRO A 440 8.63 -5.56 -4.11
C PRO A 440 10.16 -5.46 -4.18
N ASP A 441 10.67 -4.60 -5.06
CA ASP A 441 12.11 -4.37 -5.25
C ASP A 441 12.83 -4.02 -3.93
N TYR A 442 12.16 -3.28 -3.03
CA TYR A 442 12.74 -2.89 -1.74
C TYR A 442 12.96 -4.10 -0.82
N TRP A 443 12.08 -5.11 -0.89
CA TRP A 443 12.17 -6.35 -0.13
C TRP A 443 13.36 -7.17 -0.61
N GLU A 444 13.40 -7.42 -1.91
CA GLU A 444 14.46 -8.17 -2.57
C GLU A 444 15.83 -7.52 -2.39
N THR A 445 15.94 -6.21 -2.68
CA THR A 445 17.20 -5.47 -2.54
C THR A 445 17.73 -5.51 -1.10
N THR A 446 16.82 -5.47 -0.12
CA THR A 446 17.20 -5.50 1.31
C THR A 446 17.67 -6.89 1.75
N LEU A 447 17.10 -7.96 1.19
CA LEU A 447 17.37 -9.33 1.61
C LEU A 447 18.39 -10.07 0.73
N ASN A 448 18.75 -9.51 -0.43
CA ASN A 448 19.74 -10.08 -1.33
C ASN A 448 21.10 -10.29 -0.64
N GLY A 449 21.67 -11.48 -0.82
CA GLY A 449 22.95 -11.89 -0.22
C GLY A 449 22.87 -12.25 1.27
N GLN A 450 21.75 -12.03 1.94
CA GLN A 450 21.58 -12.37 3.36
C GLN A 450 21.48 -13.88 3.53
N ASN A 451 22.32 -14.47 4.38
CA ASN A 451 22.32 -15.91 4.70
C ASN A 451 22.33 -16.84 3.47
N GLY A 452 23.06 -16.44 2.41
CA GLY A 452 23.16 -17.21 1.18
C GLY A 452 21.88 -17.23 0.33
N MET A 453 20.93 -16.33 0.59
CA MET A 453 19.78 -16.11 -0.28
C MET A 453 20.18 -15.17 -1.43
N THR A 454 19.61 -15.38 -2.61
CA THR A 454 19.87 -14.56 -3.79
C THR A 454 18.54 -14.07 -4.32
N PHE A 455 18.31 -12.76 -4.20
CA PHE A 455 17.13 -12.09 -4.72
C PHE A 455 17.53 -11.25 -5.94
N ASN A 456 16.64 -11.10 -6.93
CA ASN A 456 16.92 -10.34 -8.12
C ASN A 456 15.69 -9.60 -8.66
N VAL A 457 15.66 -8.29 -8.42
CA VAL A 457 14.59 -7.36 -8.82
C VAL A 457 14.21 -7.35 -10.31
N ALA A 458 14.96 -8.01 -11.18
CA ALA A 458 14.69 -8.08 -12.60
C ALA A 458 14.34 -9.50 -13.10
N VAL A 459 14.29 -10.49 -12.20
CA VAL A 459 14.07 -11.90 -12.54
C VAL A 459 13.22 -12.57 -11.48
N ALA A 460 12.00 -12.94 -11.87
CA ALA A 460 11.04 -13.59 -10.99
C ALA A 460 11.67 -14.79 -10.25
N ASP A 461 11.75 -14.65 -8.92
CA ASP A 461 12.31 -15.65 -8.02
C ASP A 461 11.32 -16.06 -6.92
N ASN A 462 10.07 -15.62 -7.05
CA ASN A 462 8.89 -15.97 -6.25
C ASN A 462 8.76 -17.45 -5.88
N ASN A 463 9.18 -18.38 -6.76
CA ASN A 463 9.10 -19.82 -6.55
C ASN A 463 10.38 -20.46 -6.00
N THR A 464 11.41 -19.67 -5.68
CA THR A 464 12.63 -20.15 -5.06
C THR A 464 12.33 -20.67 -3.67
N VAL A 465 12.62 -21.95 -3.42
CA VAL A 465 12.33 -22.63 -2.15
C VAL A 465 13.47 -22.41 -1.16
N PHE A 466 13.14 -22.05 0.08
CA PHE A 466 14.13 -21.97 1.15
C PHE A 466 14.70 -23.35 1.48
N THR A 467 16.03 -23.42 1.58
CA THR A 467 16.70 -24.60 2.16
C THR A 467 16.43 -24.68 3.67
N ALA A 468 16.54 -25.87 4.25
CA ALA A 468 16.33 -26.06 5.69
C ALA A 468 17.22 -25.16 6.56
N GLY A 469 18.46 -24.86 6.13
CA GLY A 469 19.37 -23.96 6.85
C GLY A 469 19.03 -22.47 6.71
N GLN A 470 18.22 -22.09 5.72
CA GLN A 470 17.78 -20.70 5.53
C GLN A 470 16.56 -20.37 6.38
N LEU A 471 15.67 -21.34 6.64
CA LEU A 471 14.39 -21.11 7.34
C LEU A 471 14.55 -20.48 8.73
N SER A 472 15.58 -20.84 9.49
CA SER A 472 15.84 -20.25 10.82
C SER A 472 16.17 -18.76 10.77
N ASN A 473 16.47 -18.23 9.58
CA ASN A 473 16.79 -16.84 9.33
C ASN A 473 15.70 -16.14 8.49
N THR A 474 14.48 -16.68 8.49
CA THR A 474 13.29 -16.07 7.88
C THR A 474 12.38 -15.45 8.94
N PHE A 475 11.33 -14.76 8.52
CA PHE A 475 10.26 -14.35 9.44
C PHE A 475 9.36 -15.50 9.89
N PHE A 476 9.46 -16.68 9.28
CA PHE A 476 8.62 -17.80 9.65
C PHE A 476 8.81 -18.22 11.12
N PRO A 477 7.76 -18.72 11.79
CA PRO A 477 7.87 -19.28 13.12
C PRO A 477 8.90 -20.41 13.19
N SER A 478 9.57 -20.54 14.34
CA SER A 478 10.49 -21.65 14.58
C SER A 478 9.78 -23.00 14.41
N GLY A 479 10.45 -23.97 13.77
CA GLY A 479 9.88 -25.28 13.47
C GLY A 479 9.05 -25.35 12.18
N THR A 480 8.96 -24.25 11.42
CA THR A 480 8.33 -24.26 10.09
C THR A 480 9.02 -25.29 9.17
N PRO A 481 8.27 -26.20 8.51
CA PRO A 481 8.85 -27.22 7.64
C PRO A 481 9.42 -26.60 6.35
N ALA A 482 10.39 -27.27 5.74
CA ALA A 482 10.96 -26.85 4.46
C ALA A 482 9.97 -27.03 3.30
N GLY A 483 10.09 -26.19 2.27
CA GLY A 483 9.22 -26.22 1.09
C GLY A 483 8.48 -24.91 0.79
N TYR A 484 8.52 -23.93 1.71
CA TYR A 484 8.05 -22.58 1.45
C TYR A 484 8.97 -21.82 0.52
N THR A 485 8.38 -20.94 -0.27
CA THR A 485 9.04 -20.12 -1.29
C THR A 485 9.33 -18.70 -0.80
N TYR A 486 10.18 -17.97 -1.52
CA TYR A 486 10.54 -16.58 -1.22
C TYR A 486 9.31 -15.68 -1.13
N LEU A 487 8.37 -15.80 -2.07
CA LEU A 487 7.11 -15.06 -2.03
C LEU A 487 6.31 -15.35 -0.77
N GLU A 488 6.29 -16.60 -0.29
CA GLU A 488 5.52 -16.96 0.89
C GLU A 488 6.07 -16.37 2.19
N GLU A 489 7.37 -16.07 2.26
CA GLU A 489 7.91 -15.30 3.37
C GLU A 489 7.41 -13.86 3.33
N TYR A 490 7.39 -13.23 2.14
CA TYR A 490 6.86 -11.89 1.99
C TYR A 490 5.36 -11.84 2.36
N LEU A 491 4.57 -12.82 1.89
CA LEU A 491 3.15 -12.92 2.26
C LEU A 491 2.94 -13.18 3.75
N HIS A 492 3.86 -13.89 4.42
CA HIS A 492 3.83 -14.09 5.87
C HIS A 492 4.19 -12.79 6.62
N PHE A 493 5.22 -12.07 6.19
CA PHE A 493 5.59 -10.76 6.74
C PHE A 493 4.41 -9.79 6.72
N LEU A 494 3.65 -9.75 5.62
CA LEU A 494 2.45 -8.93 5.50
C LEU A 494 1.27 -9.40 6.36
N ALA A 495 1.26 -10.68 6.76
CA ALA A 495 0.18 -11.31 7.54
C ALA A 495 0.43 -11.34 9.05
N VAL A 496 1.54 -10.74 9.53
CA VAL A 496 1.84 -10.51 10.95
C VAL A 496 2.04 -9.01 11.22
N PRO A 497 1.91 -8.53 12.47
CA PRO A 497 2.31 -7.16 12.81
C PRO A 497 3.71 -6.86 12.32
N HIS A 498 3.88 -5.81 11.51
CA HIS A 498 5.16 -5.52 10.87
C HIS A 498 5.43 -4.04 10.64
N ALA A 499 6.67 -3.71 10.31
CA ALA A 499 7.06 -2.42 9.75
C ALA A 499 8.35 -2.52 8.95
N THR A 500 8.59 -1.50 8.12
CA THR A 500 9.92 -1.21 7.56
C THR A 500 10.56 -0.06 8.32
N VAL A 501 11.86 -0.14 8.60
CA VAL A 501 12.60 0.92 9.29
C VAL A 501 13.89 1.19 8.53
N VAL A 502 14.29 2.46 8.41
CA VAL A 502 15.56 2.79 7.77
C VAL A 502 16.74 2.32 8.61
N LYS A 503 17.86 2.06 7.94
CA LYS A 503 19.13 1.66 8.58
C LYS A 503 19.54 2.66 9.65
N ASN A 504 19.86 2.15 10.84
CA ASN A 504 20.43 2.95 11.91
C ASN A 504 21.92 3.22 11.61
N VAL A 505 22.32 4.48 11.49
CA VAL A 505 23.72 4.89 11.32
C VAL A 505 24.06 5.99 12.32
N ALA A 506 25.33 6.12 12.71
CA ALA A 506 25.73 7.00 13.81
C ALA A 506 25.37 8.48 13.58
N GLY A 507 25.41 8.94 12.32
CA GLY A 507 25.03 10.30 11.91
C GLY A 507 23.55 10.47 11.52
N SER A 508 22.74 9.41 11.59
CA SER A 508 21.31 9.44 11.29
C SER A 508 20.63 8.32 12.08
N PRO A 509 20.46 8.49 13.40
CA PRO A 509 19.88 7.46 14.23
C PRO A 509 18.44 7.19 13.79
N SER A 510 18.08 5.92 13.69
CA SER A 510 16.73 5.50 13.31
C SER A 510 16.04 4.73 14.43
N GLN A 511 14.70 4.82 14.46
CA GLN A 511 13.88 4.11 15.42
C GLN A 511 12.49 3.89 14.85
N GLN A 512 11.90 2.72 15.13
CA GLN A 512 10.48 2.46 14.90
C GLN A 512 9.73 2.54 16.23
N THR A 513 8.71 3.39 16.31
CA THR A 513 7.78 3.43 17.45
C THR A 513 6.50 2.70 17.08
N VAL A 514 6.04 1.81 17.95
CA VAL A 514 4.79 1.07 17.78
C VAL A 514 3.96 1.08 19.06
N ASP A 515 2.65 1.28 18.91
CA ASP A 515 1.68 1.03 19.97
C ASP A 515 1.16 -0.41 19.85
N LEU A 516 1.57 -1.27 20.78
CA LEU A 516 1.24 -2.69 20.76
C LEU A 516 -0.25 -2.95 20.99
N ARG A 517 -0.98 -2.00 21.59
CA ARG A 517 -2.43 -2.11 21.80
C ARG A 517 -3.19 -2.23 20.49
N LYS A 518 -2.64 -1.67 19.40
CA LYS A 518 -3.21 -1.75 18.04
C LYS A 518 -3.48 -3.21 17.63
N TYR A 519 -2.75 -4.18 18.15
CA TYR A 519 -2.83 -5.59 17.77
C TYR A 519 -3.45 -6.50 18.84
N THR A 520 -4.09 -5.91 19.85
CA THR A 520 -4.59 -6.65 21.04
C THR A 520 -5.92 -6.10 21.55
N ASP A 521 -6.82 -5.66 20.65
CA ASP A 521 -8.11 -5.02 21.00
C ASP A 521 -8.98 -5.81 21.99
N GLY A 522 -8.86 -7.14 22.03
CA GLY A 522 -9.59 -7.97 22.98
C GLY A 522 -9.11 -7.88 24.43
N PHE A 523 -7.87 -7.41 24.66
CA PHE A 523 -7.24 -7.33 25.98
C PHE A 523 -7.52 -5.97 26.62
N THR A 524 -8.63 -5.87 27.35
CA THR A 524 -9.18 -4.59 27.84
C THR A 524 -9.10 -4.43 29.36
N LYS A 525 -8.70 -5.46 30.11
CA LYS A 525 -8.68 -5.48 31.59
C LYS A 525 -7.28 -5.16 32.14
N SER A 526 -6.86 -3.90 31.96
CA SER A 526 -5.54 -3.40 32.40
C SER A 526 -4.37 -4.20 31.80
N PRO A 527 -4.26 -4.27 30.46
CA PRO A 527 -3.24 -5.07 29.79
C PRO A 527 -1.83 -4.55 30.07
N VAL A 528 -0.89 -5.47 30.27
CA VAL A 528 0.55 -5.21 30.38
C VAL A 528 1.31 -5.95 29.28
N TYR A 529 2.44 -5.40 28.85
CA TYR A 529 3.16 -5.89 27.66
C TYR A 529 4.59 -6.27 28.01
N ALA A 530 5.05 -7.44 27.58
CA ALA A 530 6.45 -7.85 27.70
C ALA A 530 7.07 -8.09 26.32
N VAL A 531 8.30 -7.63 26.11
CA VAL A 531 9.05 -7.84 24.87
C VAL A 531 10.16 -8.87 25.07
N THR A 532 10.28 -9.80 24.11
CA THR A 532 11.26 -10.91 24.12
C THR A 532 11.79 -11.16 22.70
N ASN A 533 12.80 -12.04 22.56
CA ASN A 533 13.34 -12.47 21.26
C ASN A 533 13.68 -11.32 20.30
N VAL A 534 14.32 -10.27 20.81
CA VAL A 534 14.71 -9.11 19.99
C VAL A 534 15.83 -9.52 19.04
N VAL A 535 15.65 -9.24 17.75
CA VAL A 535 16.60 -9.57 16.67
C VAL A 535 17.04 -8.28 15.98
N ASN A 536 18.36 -8.12 15.78
CA ASN A 536 19.00 -7.01 15.07
C ASN A 536 18.61 -5.60 15.56
N GLY A 537 18.39 -5.45 16.87
CA GLY A 537 18.19 -4.17 17.51
C GLY A 537 17.97 -4.27 19.02
N SER A 538 17.44 -3.21 19.59
CA SER A 538 17.05 -3.11 21.00
C SER A 538 15.66 -2.48 21.11
N VAL A 539 14.89 -2.89 22.11
CA VAL A 539 13.56 -2.31 22.39
C VAL A 539 13.55 -1.63 23.75
N GLN A 540 13.02 -0.41 23.80
CA GLN A 540 12.65 0.28 25.03
C GLN A 540 11.13 0.46 25.06
N GLN A 541 10.50 0.09 26.19
CA GLN A 541 9.06 0.27 26.40
C GLN A 541 8.77 1.54 27.20
N PHE A 542 7.61 2.14 26.95
CA PHE A 542 7.13 3.39 27.54
C PHE A 542 5.67 3.26 27.96
N LEU A 543 5.25 4.09 28.92
CA LEU A 543 3.84 4.30 29.24
C LEU A 543 3.06 4.78 28.00
N ALA A 544 1.73 4.81 28.12
CA ALA A 544 0.85 5.24 27.03
C ALA A 544 1.11 6.69 26.54
N ASP A 545 1.84 7.51 27.31
CA ASP A 545 2.29 8.85 26.90
C ASP A 545 3.43 8.83 25.86
N GLY A 546 4.03 7.66 25.61
CA GLY A 546 5.14 7.46 24.67
C GLY A 546 6.46 8.12 25.07
N THR A 547 6.56 8.71 26.27
CA THR A 547 7.71 9.50 26.72
C THR A 547 8.29 9.03 28.06
N THR A 548 7.47 8.50 28.96
CA THR A 548 7.91 7.97 30.25
C THR A 548 8.33 6.49 30.13
N PRO A 549 9.60 6.12 30.35
CA PRO A 549 10.04 4.73 30.26
C PRO A 549 9.30 3.82 31.24
N ALA A 550 8.89 2.63 30.79
CA ALA A 550 8.22 1.63 31.60
C ALA A 550 8.54 0.23 31.08
N ALA A 551 8.93 -0.69 31.97
CA ALA A 551 9.35 -2.04 31.60
C ALA A 551 8.23 -2.90 31.00
N ASN A 552 6.97 -2.51 31.18
CA ASN A 552 5.79 -3.26 30.76
C ASN A 552 4.77 -2.41 29.97
N GLY A 553 5.21 -1.26 29.46
CA GLY A 553 4.34 -0.30 28.80
C GLY A 553 3.97 -0.68 27.36
N PRO A 554 2.83 -0.17 26.84
CA PRO A 554 2.30 -0.57 25.52
C PRO A 554 3.05 0.04 24.34
N ILE A 555 3.82 1.13 24.55
CA ILE A 555 4.57 1.79 23.48
C ILE A 555 5.97 1.18 23.44
N ALA A 556 6.30 0.47 22.36
CA ALA A 556 7.62 -0.08 22.14
C ALA A 556 8.38 0.76 21.10
N LYS A 557 9.62 1.14 21.43
CA LYS A 557 10.53 1.82 20.52
C LYS A 557 11.70 0.91 20.18
N PHE A 558 11.72 0.42 18.94
CA PHE A 558 12.78 -0.43 18.41
C PHE A 558 13.85 0.42 17.73
N THR A 559 15.09 0.31 18.21
CA THR A 559 16.26 0.91 17.58
C THR A 559 17.06 -0.20 16.89
N PRO A 560 17.21 -0.16 15.55
CA PRO A 560 18.02 -1.14 14.83
C PRO A 560 19.48 -1.14 15.31
N THR A 561 20.13 -2.30 15.29
CA THR A 561 21.58 -2.37 15.53
C THR A 561 22.31 -1.49 14.52
N LEU A 562 23.35 -0.80 14.97
CA LEU A 562 24.13 0.11 14.12
C LEU A 562 24.61 -0.63 12.86
N ASN A 563 24.31 -0.05 11.71
CA ASN A 563 24.60 -0.57 10.38
C ASN A 563 23.95 -1.91 9.98
N ALA A 564 23.03 -2.46 10.77
CA ALA A 564 22.28 -3.65 10.40
C ALA A 564 21.34 -3.37 9.21
N VAL A 565 21.14 -4.38 8.37
CA VAL A 565 20.23 -4.38 7.21
C VAL A 565 19.58 -5.76 7.17
N GLY A 566 18.33 -5.85 6.72
CA GLY A 566 17.60 -7.10 6.61
C GLY A 566 16.63 -7.33 7.76
N ARG A 567 16.41 -8.60 8.10
CA ARG A 567 15.36 -9.04 9.02
C ARG A 567 15.69 -8.64 10.45
N ALA A 568 14.69 -8.14 11.16
CA ALA A 568 14.74 -7.73 12.55
C ALA A 568 13.37 -7.93 13.18
N GLY A 569 13.24 -7.65 14.47
CA GLY A 569 11.93 -7.74 15.12
C GLY A 569 12.05 -8.11 16.58
N PHE A 570 10.91 -8.44 17.15
CA PHE A 570 10.78 -8.95 18.51
C PHE A 570 9.44 -9.67 18.66
N ASN A 571 9.32 -10.47 19.71
CA ASN A 571 8.02 -10.97 20.14
C ASN A 571 7.48 -10.06 21.25
N PHE A 572 6.18 -9.79 21.23
CA PHE A 572 5.50 -9.15 22.35
C PHE A 572 4.43 -10.06 22.92
N THR A 573 4.28 -10.02 24.24
CA THR A 573 3.27 -10.76 24.97
C THR A 573 2.38 -9.78 25.70
N VAL A 574 1.08 -9.83 25.45
CA VAL A 574 0.08 -9.12 26.25
C VAL A 574 -0.45 -10.06 27.33
N THR A 575 -0.56 -9.56 28.56
CA THR A 575 -1.22 -10.26 29.67
C THR A 575 -2.27 -9.33 30.26
N ASP A 576 -3.51 -9.79 30.36
CA ASP A 576 -4.60 -9.07 31.02
C ASP A 576 -4.72 -9.43 32.50
N ALA A 577 -5.39 -8.61 33.29
CA ALA A 577 -5.54 -8.83 34.73
C ALA A 577 -6.35 -10.10 35.10
N ASP A 578 -7.17 -10.62 34.17
CA ASP A 578 -7.90 -11.89 34.34
C ASP A 578 -7.06 -13.13 33.95
N GLY A 579 -5.80 -12.94 33.58
CA GLY A 579 -4.85 -14.01 33.27
C GLY A 579 -4.74 -14.38 31.78
N GLY A 580 -5.63 -13.88 30.92
CA GLY A 580 -5.54 -14.12 29.48
C GLY A 580 -4.21 -13.61 28.92
N GLN A 581 -3.53 -14.42 28.12
CA GLN A 581 -2.21 -14.11 27.57
C GLN A 581 -2.10 -14.47 26.09
N TRP A 582 -1.40 -13.64 25.32
CA TRP A 582 -1.07 -13.95 23.93
C TRP A 582 0.27 -13.36 23.50
N THR A 583 1.11 -14.20 22.91
CA THR A 583 2.38 -13.81 22.29
C THR A 583 2.23 -13.70 20.78
N GLN A 584 2.72 -12.59 20.22
CA GLN A 584 2.76 -12.32 18.79
C GLN A 584 4.16 -11.92 18.36
N GLN A 585 4.49 -12.17 17.11
CA GLN A 585 5.67 -11.62 16.45
C GLN A 585 5.39 -10.19 15.99
N PHE A 586 6.37 -9.31 16.13
CA PHE A 586 6.44 -8.03 15.45
C PHE A 586 7.66 -8.05 14.51
N ALA A 587 7.40 -8.18 13.21
CA ALA A 587 8.42 -8.32 12.18
C ALA A 587 8.92 -6.95 11.70
N LEU A 588 10.24 -6.78 11.54
CA LEU A 588 10.84 -5.55 11.06
C LEU A 588 11.78 -5.84 9.89
N LEU A 589 11.65 -5.07 8.82
CA LEU A 589 12.62 -5.04 7.74
C LEU A 589 13.46 -3.75 7.85
N ILE A 590 14.74 -3.89 8.17
CA ILE A 590 15.68 -2.77 8.18
C ILE A 590 16.18 -2.55 6.75
N SER A 591 15.78 -1.44 6.12
CA SER A 591 16.17 -1.16 4.74
C SER A 591 17.68 -0.92 4.61
N SER A 592 18.19 -1.04 3.38
CA SER A 592 19.61 -0.77 3.09
C SER A 592 19.96 0.72 3.18
N ALA A 593 18.97 1.60 3.00
CA ALA A 593 19.13 3.05 3.05
C ALA A 593 19.05 3.59 4.48
N ALA A 594 19.89 4.57 4.80
CA ALA A 594 19.78 5.36 6.03
C ALA A 594 18.77 6.51 5.86
N ALA A 595 18.28 7.07 6.97
CA ALA A 595 17.45 8.27 6.92
C ALA A 595 18.25 9.45 6.33
N PRO A 596 17.67 10.24 5.41
CA PRO A 596 18.27 11.47 4.93
C PRO A 596 18.70 12.40 6.08
N ARG A 597 19.84 13.08 5.90
CA ARG A 597 20.43 14.03 6.85
C ARG A 597 20.51 15.42 6.26
N ASP A 598 20.51 16.42 7.13
CA ASP A 598 20.88 17.79 6.76
C ASP A 598 22.39 18.00 6.93
N LEU A 599 23.10 18.12 5.82
CA LEU A 599 24.56 18.20 5.78
C LEU A 599 25.06 19.57 5.32
N LEU A 600 26.00 20.14 6.08
CA LEU A 600 26.78 21.31 5.72
C LEU A 600 28.06 20.87 4.99
N TRP A 601 28.31 21.46 3.83
CA TRP A 601 29.58 21.34 3.12
C TRP A 601 30.71 21.98 3.93
N ILE A 602 31.79 21.23 4.13
CA ILE A 602 33.03 21.73 4.73
C ILE A 602 34.19 21.74 3.73
N GLY A 603 34.25 20.75 2.85
CA GLY A 603 35.39 20.52 1.95
C GLY A 603 36.71 20.22 2.68
N ASP A 604 37.71 19.77 1.93
CA ASP A 604 39.06 19.44 2.43
C ASP A 604 40.10 20.50 2.01
N GLY A 605 39.74 21.43 1.12
CA GLY A 605 40.65 22.43 0.56
C GLY A 605 41.70 21.84 -0.39
N SER A 606 41.56 20.58 -0.80
CA SER A 606 42.50 19.87 -1.68
C SER A 606 41.81 19.20 -2.86
N SER A 607 40.90 18.25 -2.64
CA SER A 607 40.16 17.59 -3.72
C SER A 607 38.73 18.13 -3.85
N ASN A 608 38.17 18.58 -2.72
CA ASN A 608 36.78 18.99 -2.55
C ASN A 608 35.80 18.00 -3.22
N ALA A 609 36.04 16.71 -3.04
CA ALA A 609 35.20 15.65 -3.60
C ALA A 609 33.83 15.57 -2.91
N TRP A 610 32.75 15.62 -3.68
CA TRP A 610 31.40 15.23 -3.26
C TRP A 610 31.12 13.80 -3.74
N ASN A 611 31.19 12.85 -2.80
CA ASN A 611 30.84 11.45 -3.00
C ASN A 611 30.45 10.79 -1.64
N ASP A 612 30.25 9.47 -1.66
CA ASP A 612 29.83 8.63 -0.54
C ASP A 612 30.96 8.11 0.37
N THR A 613 32.20 8.55 0.13
CA THR A 613 33.38 8.14 0.90
C THR A 613 34.14 9.30 1.54
N ALA A 614 34.14 10.48 0.92
CA ALA A 614 34.94 11.61 1.31
C ALA A 614 34.29 12.37 2.48
N PRO A 615 35.01 12.61 3.60
CA PRO A 615 34.46 13.28 4.77
C PRO A 615 34.42 14.82 4.59
N ASN A 616 33.80 15.28 3.51
CA ASN A 616 33.70 16.69 3.13
C ASN A 616 32.40 17.37 3.58
N TRP A 617 31.62 16.68 4.42
CA TRP A 617 30.36 17.15 4.97
C TRP A 617 30.37 17.12 6.50
N ARG A 618 29.42 17.80 7.12
CA ARG A 618 29.18 17.73 8.57
C ARG A 618 27.70 17.91 8.87
N GLN A 619 27.19 17.21 9.87
CA GLN A 619 25.87 17.46 10.44
C GLN A 619 26.02 18.39 11.66
N ASN A 620 25.31 19.52 11.68
CA ASN A 620 25.39 20.51 12.76
C ASN A 620 26.84 20.89 13.11
N SER A 621 27.25 20.79 14.38
CA SER A 621 28.63 20.99 14.87
C SER A 621 29.42 19.69 15.03
N GLY A 622 28.92 18.58 14.46
CA GLY A 622 29.50 17.25 14.60
C GLY A 622 30.76 17.00 13.76
N ALA A 623 31.24 15.77 13.83
CA ALA A 623 32.39 15.29 13.06
C ALA A 623 32.14 15.31 11.55
N SER A 624 33.22 15.31 10.78
CA SER A 624 33.12 15.21 9.33
C SER A 624 32.57 13.86 8.88
N THR A 625 31.79 13.86 7.80
CA THR A 625 31.09 12.69 7.26
C THR A 625 31.01 12.76 5.74
N ALA A 626 30.72 11.62 5.12
CA ALA A 626 30.46 11.53 3.69
C ALA A 626 28.96 11.72 3.38
N PHE A 627 28.67 12.04 2.12
CA PHE A 627 27.31 12.28 1.66
C PHE A 627 26.62 10.96 1.26
N SER A 628 25.34 10.83 1.56
CA SER A 628 24.51 9.70 1.14
C SER A 628 23.37 10.18 0.24
N THR A 629 22.93 9.31 -0.66
CA THR A 629 21.73 9.56 -1.47
C THR A 629 20.56 9.99 -0.58
N GLY A 630 19.85 11.04 -0.98
CA GLY A 630 18.73 11.61 -0.23
C GLY A 630 19.11 12.70 0.78
N ASP A 631 20.37 12.81 1.21
CA ASP A 631 20.79 13.87 2.13
C ASP A 631 20.52 15.27 1.53
N THR A 632 20.20 16.23 2.40
CA THR A 632 20.15 17.65 2.07
C THR A 632 21.55 18.24 2.12
N ALA A 633 21.94 18.99 1.10
CA ALA A 633 23.26 19.60 0.98
C ALA A 633 23.20 21.13 1.14
N LEU A 634 23.84 21.66 2.18
CA LEU A 634 23.96 23.09 2.45
C LEU A 634 25.38 23.59 2.12
N PHE A 635 25.48 24.59 1.26
CA PHE A 635 26.69 25.34 0.94
C PHE A 635 26.55 26.78 1.42
N ASP A 636 27.41 27.20 2.35
CA ASP A 636 27.45 28.58 2.85
C ASP A 636 28.87 29.06 3.19
N ASP A 637 28.99 30.19 3.89
CA ASP A 637 30.29 30.81 4.20
C ASP A 637 31.20 29.96 5.10
N ARG A 638 30.70 28.88 5.71
CA ARG A 638 31.46 27.97 6.58
C ARG A 638 32.25 26.92 5.81
N GLY A 639 31.92 26.62 4.55
CA GLY A 639 32.56 25.57 3.76
C GLY A 639 33.73 26.03 2.87
N SER A 640 34.59 25.12 2.45
CA SER A 640 35.67 25.37 1.49
C SER A 640 35.14 25.45 0.06
N ALA A 641 35.45 26.55 -0.63
CA ALA A 641 35.08 26.77 -2.02
C ALA A 641 36.26 26.66 -3.01
N SER A 642 37.45 26.32 -2.52
CA SER A 642 38.66 26.18 -3.33
C SER A 642 39.43 24.91 -2.92
N PRO A 643 39.75 24.00 -3.86
CA PRO A 643 39.36 24.02 -5.28
C PRO A 643 37.86 23.76 -5.50
N ALA A 644 37.40 23.62 -6.75
CA ALA A 644 35.98 23.38 -7.05
C ALA A 644 35.41 22.15 -6.31
N VAL A 645 34.10 22.19 -6.00
CA VAL A 645 33.36 21.02 -5.51
C VAL A 645 33.22 20.03 -6.67
N ASN A 646 33.90 18.90 -6.58
CA ASN A 646 34.03 17.95 -7.68
C ASN A 646 33.18 16.70 -7.46
N THR A 647 32.44 16.29 -8.50
CA THR A 647 31.76 14.99 -8.53
C THR A 647 32.30 14.14 -9.69
N THR A 648 32.46 12.84 -9.47
CA THR A 648 32.87 11.89 -10.50
C THR A 648 31.70 11.04 -11.01
N ALA A 649 30.60 11.01 -10.27
CA ALA A 649 29.35 10.32 -10.58
C ALA A 649 28.15 11.19 -10.18
N ALA A 650 26.98 10.90 -10.74
CA ALA A 650 25.75 11.60 -10.40
C ALA A 650 25.43 11.45 -8.90
N GLN A 651 25.19 12.58 -8.22
CA GLN A 651 24.77 12.65 -6.84
C GLN A 651 23.27 12.95 -6.80
N THR A 652 22.55 12.31 -5.88
CA THR A 652 21.08 12.37 -5.76
C THR A 652 20.66 12.96 -4.40
N PRO A 653 20.97 14.24 -4.12
CA PRO A 653 20.52 14.90 -2.90
C PRO A 653 19.00 15.03 -2.85
N GLY A 654 18.44 15.01 -1.63
CA GLY A 654 17.04 15.32 -1.39
C GLY A 654 16.73 16.79 -1.64
N SER A 655 17.68 17.67 -1.35
CA SER A 655 17.68 19.07 -1.78
C SER A 655 19.08 19.67 -1.69
N VAL A 656 19.32 20.80 -2.37
CA VAL A 656 20.58 21.53 -2.29
C VAL A 656 20.29 23.00 -2.01
N LEU A 657 20.89 23.59 -0.98
CA LEU A 657 20.79 25.01 -0.66
C LEU A 657 22.17 25.64 -0.78
N VAL A 658 22.30 26.64 -1.66
CA VAL A 658 23.50 27.47 -1.78
C VAL A 658 23.14 28.88 -1.31
N THR A 659 23.81 29.36 -0.25
CA THR A 659 23.51 30.63 0.42
C THR A 659 24.79 31.30 0.95
N GLY A 660 24.66 32.46 1.60
CA GLY A 660 25.79 33.23 2.14
C GLY A 660 26.35 34.26 1.16
N THR A 661 27.64 34.57 1.29
CA THR A 661 28.39 35.52 0.45
C THR A 661 29.46 34.83 -0.39
N LYS A 662 29.84 33.59 -0.06
CA LYS A 662 30.86 32.80 -0.72
C LYS A 662 30.35 32.15 -2.01
N ASN A 663 31.13 32.29 -3.07
CA ASN A 663 30.85 31.70 -4.37
C ASN A 663 31.37 30.26 -4.44
N TYR A 664 30.55 29.34 -4.95
CA TYR A 664 30.92 27.93 -5.12
C TYR A 664 30.98 27.57 -6.60
N THR A 665 32.05 26.87 -6.99
CA THR A 665 32.20 26.27 -8.32
C THR A 665 31.96 24.77 -8.22
N PHE A 666 31.10 24.23 -9.08
CA PHE A 666 30.84 22.79 -9.16
C PHE A 666 31.40 22.26 -10.48
N GLY A 667 32.13 21.16 -10.41
CA GLY A 667 32.82 20.57 -11.54
C GLY A 667 32.93 19.04 -11.47
N GLY A 668 33.75 18.50 -12.37
CA GLY A 668 33.94 17.05 -12.54
C GLY A 668 33.01 16.45 -13.59
N THR A 669 33.17 15.14 -13.85
CA THR A 669 32.42 14.39 -14.88
C THR A 669 31.04 13.92 -14.42
N GLY A 670 30.70 14.10 -13.14
CA GLY A 670 29.40 13.76 -12.56
C GLY A 670 28.32 14.82 -12.74
N GLY A 671 27.36 14.84 -11.81
CA GLY A 671 26.22 15.76 -11.83
C GLY A 671 25.42 15.75 -10.52
N ILE A 672 24.44 16.64 -10.40
CA ILE A 672 23.34 16.51 -9.43
C ILE A 672 22.11 16.07 -10.23
N SER A 673 21.53 14.94 -9.86
CA SER A 673 20.34 14.35 -10.50
C SER A 673 19.19 14.21 -9.49
N SER A 674 18.82 15.30 -8.83
CA SER A 674 17.80 15.30 -7.78
C SER A 674 16.40 15.56 -8.32
N THR A 675 15.38 14.92 -7.75
CA THR A 675 13.98 15.39 -7.85
C THR A 675 13.70 16.62 -6.96
N GLY A 676 14.60 16.88 -6.01
CA GLY A 676 14.53 18.00 -5.07
C GLY A 676 14.87 19.38 -5.66
N THR A 677 14.76 20.41 -4.82
CA THR A 677 15.00 21.80 -5.21
C THR A 677 16.46 22.18 -4.97
N LEU A 678 17.12 22.75 -5.99
CA LEU A 678 18.33 23.55 -5.82
C LEU A 678 17.91 24.98 -5.49
N THR A 679 17.90 25.34 -4.22
CA THR A 679 17.58 26.70 -3.78
C THR A 679 18.84 27.54 -3.73
N LYS A 680 18.73 28.74 -4.29
CA LYS A 680 19.81 29.71 -4.36
C LYS A 680 19.36 31.01 -3.71
N ALA A 681 19.86 31.25 -2.50
CA ALA A 681 19.60 32.44 -1.69
C ALA A 681 20.85 33.35 -1.63
N GLY A 682 20.68 34.66 -1.47
CA GLY A 682 21.79 35.63 -1.36
C GLY A 682 22.62 35.87 -2.64
N ASP A 683 23.67 36.69 -2.53
CA ASP A 683 24.48 37.21 -3.65
C ASP A 683 25.57 36.24 -4.17
N THR A 684 25.36 34.92 -4.02
CA THR A 684 26.40 33.95 -4.45
C THR A 684 26.31 33.62 -5.95
N THR A 685 27.44 33.26 -6.55
CA THR A 685 27.57 32.79 -7.93
C THR A 685 27.82 31.28 -7.94
N LEU A 686 26.98 30.54 -8.67
CA LEU A 686 27.18 29.11 -8.96
C LEU A 686 27.88 28.99 -10.32
N LEU A 687 29.13 28.50 -10.36
CA LEU A 687 29.87 28.26 -11.61
C LEU A 687 29.75 26.79 -12.02
N ASN A 688 29.09 26.51 -13.14
CA ASN A 688 28.97 25.16 -13.72
C ASN A 688 30.02 24.99 -14.84
N ASN A 689 31.02 24.13 -14.64
CA ASN A 689 32.10 23.89 -15.60
C ASN A 689 32.04 22.46 -16.23
N GLY A 690 31.00 22.20 -17.04
CA GLY A 690 30.78 20.87 -17.65
C GLY A 690 30.04 19.86 -16.77
N PHE A 691 29.45 20.32 -15.68
CA PHE A 691 28.71 19.52 -14.70
C PHE A 691 27.21 19.47 -15.06
N THR A 692 26.59 18.30 -14.95
CA THR A 692 25.16 18.16 -15.28
C THR A 692 24.28 18.53 -14.08
N LEU A 693 23.44 19.54 -14.25
CA LEU A 693 22.31 19.81 -13.36
C LEU A 693 21.08 19.15 -13.99
N GLY A 694 20.59 18.06 -13.41
CA GLY A 694 19.46 17.29 -13.91
C GLY A 694 18.36 17.13 -12.87
N GLY A 695 17.10 17.19 -13.33
CA GLY A 695 15.93 17.01 -12.47
C GLY A 695 15.62 18.19 -11.53
N GLY A 696 14.39 18.24 -11.04
CA GLY A 696 13.97 19.19 -10.00
C GLY A 696 13.83 20.66 -10.44
N THR A 697 13.80 21.56 -9.45
CA THR A 697 13.63 23.02 -9.65
C THR A 697 14.84 23.78 -9.12
N ILE A 698 15.44 24.64 -9.93
CA ILE A 698 16.34 25.71 -9.50
C ILE A 698 15.47 26.88 -9.04
N ARG A 699 15.49 27.18 -7.74
CA ARG A 699 14.69 28.24 -7.14
C ARG A 699 15.58 29.41 -6.71
N PHE A 700 15.36 30.57 -7.31
CA PHE A 700 15.98 31.83 -6.92
C PHE A 700 15.09 32.54 -5.90
N SER A 701 15.56 32.61 -4.64
CA SER A 701 14.85 33.25 -3.52
C SER A 701 15.61 34.46 -2.94
N GLY A 702 16.58 35.00 -3.71
CA GLY A 702 17.41 36.16 -3.38
C GLY A 702 18.09 36.74 -4.64
N GLY A 703 19.08 37.63 -4.49
CA GLY A 703 19.81 38.32 -5.58
C GLY A 703 20.88 37.47 -6.30
N ALA A 704 20.62 36.19 -6.52
CA ALA A 704 21.63 35.21 -6.86
C ALA A 704 21.98 35.12 -8.35
N THR A 705 23.17 34.59 -8.66
CA THR A 705 23.62 34.35 -10.05
C THR A 705 24.02 32.88 -10.28
N LEU A 706 23.55 32.29 -11.37
CA LEU A 706 24.05 31.04 -11.94
C LEU A 706 24.88 31.38 -13.18
N THR A 707 26.14 31.00 -13.22
CA THR A 707 27.02 31.18 -14.37
C THR A 707 27.43 29.82 -14.94
N SER A 708 27.15 29.58 -16.20
CA SER A 708 27.55 28.36 -16.91
C SER A 708 28.81 28.65 -17.74
N ALA A 709 29.92 27.96 -17.45
CA ALA A 709 31.13 27.94 -18.26
C ALA A 709 31.18 26.61 -19.04
N HIS A 710 31.06 26.64 -20.36
CA HIS A 710 31.20 25.44 -21.20
C HIS A 710 32.02 25.77 -22.45
N ASN A 711 32.72 24.77 -23.00
CA ASN A 711 33.48 24.90 -24.24
C ASN A 711 32.58 25.33 -25.42
N ASN A 712 33.16 26.04 -26.38
CA ASN A 712 32.42 26.69 -27.49
C ASN A 712 31.88 25.72 -28.56
N SER A 713 32.02 24.39 -28.38
CA SER A 713 31.73 23.39 -29.40
C SER A 713 30.46 22.56 -29.18
N THR A 714 29.86 22.54 -28.00
CA THR A 714 28.63 21.77 -27.70
C THR A 714 27.60 22.59 -26.93
N ASN A 715 26.31 22.32 -27.18
CA ASN A 715 25.22 22.93 -26.41
C ASN A 715 25.22 22.35 -24.98
N LEU A 716 25.15 23.20 -23.95
CA LEU A 716 24.97 22.77 -22.57
C LEU A 716 23.47 22.67 -22.23
N PRO A 717 22.91 21.45 -22.05
CA PRO A 717 21.53 21.30 -21.60
C PRO A 717 21.39 21.59 -20.10
N LEU A 718 20.45 22.45 -19.75
CA LEU A 718 19.97 22.70 -18.40
C LEU A 718 18.52 22.20 -18.32
N ASN A 719 18.36 21.00 -17.80
CA ASN A 719 17.07 20.29 -17.69
C ASN A 719 16.16 20.68 -16.50
N PRO A 720 16.62 21.30 -15.40
CA PRO A 720 15.75 21.66 -14.29
C PRO A 720 14.73 22.74 -14.65
N ASN A 721 13.58 22.73 -13.96
CA ASN A 721 12.69 23.89 -13.93
C ASN A 721 13.42 25.06 -13.27
N ILE A 722 13.11 26.29 -13.66
CA ILE A 722 13.66 27.51 -13.07
C ILE A 722 12.49 28.34 -12.52
N GLN A 723 12.59 28.71 -11.25
CA GLN A 723 11.61 29.53 -10.56
C GLN A 723 12.29 30.73 -9.91
N VAL A 724 11.75 31.94 -10.13
CA VAL A 724 12.17 33.15 -9.41
C VAL A 724 11.04 33.64 -8.51
N ASP A 725 11.29 33.64 -7.20
CA ASP A 725 10.29 34.02 -6.20
C ASP A 725 9.87 35.49 -6.35
N ALA A 726 8.61 35.79 -6.02
CA ALA A 726 8.14 37.17 -6.01
C ALA A 726 9.02 38.05 -5.12
N GLY A 727 9.44 39.21 -5.64
CA GLY A 727 10.37 40.12 -4.96
C GLY A 727 11.85 39.72 -5.00
N SER A 728 12.19 38.54 -5.55
CA SER A 728 13.58 38.09 -5.73
C SER A 728 14.13 38.43 -7.12
N THR A 729 15.47 38.37 -7.28
CA THR A 729 16.14 38.55 -8.57
C THR A 729 17.04 37.35 -8.89
N GLY A 730 16.65 36.54 -9.86
CA GLY A 730 17.48 35.42 -10.35
C GLY A 730 18.27 35.84 -11.58
N ASN A 731 19.58 35.62 -11.60
CA ASN A 731 20.44 35.86 -12.75
C ASN A 731 20.98 34.54 -13.31
N ILE A 732 20.94 34.36 -14.62
CA ILE A 732 21.61 33.26 -15.32
C ILE A 732 22.51 33.85 -16.42
N ASN A 733 23.81 33.64 -16.26
CA ASN A 733 24.84 33.95 -17.25
C ASN A 733 25.21 32.67 -17.98
N LEU A 734 24.82 32.55 -19.24
CA LEU A 734 25.00 31.32 -19.99
C LEU A 734 26.35 31.28 -20.73
N SER A 735 26.77 30.08 -21.13
CA SER A 735 27.88 29.91 -22.07
C SER A 735 27.45 30.34 -23.48
N GLN A 736 28.37 30.30 -24.43
CA GLN A 736 28.08 30.63 -25.82
C GLN A 736 27.01 29.73 -26.46
N ARG A 737 26.77 28.52 -25.94
CA ARG A 737 25.76 27.59 -26.43
C ARG A 737 25.10 26.87 -25.25
N ALA A 738 23.86 27.24 -24.93
CA ALA A 738 23.10 26.65 -23.81
C ALA A 738 21.63 26.41 -24.14
N GLU A 739 20.99 25.46 -23.46
CA GLU A 739 19.58 25.08 -23.65
C GLU A 739 18.87 25.03 -22.30
N LEU A 740 17.81 25.82 -22.11
CA LEU A 740 16.96 25.80 -20.93
C LEU A 740 15.74 24.92 -21.21
N ASN A 741 15.84 23.64 -20.85
CA ASN A 741 14.85 22.61 -21.17
C ASN A 741 13.69 22.54 -20.17
N GLY A 742 13.93 22.86 -18.90
CA GLY A 742 12.88 22.89 -17.88
C GLY A 742 12.03 24.17 -17.93
N SER A 743 10.84 24.11 -17.32
CA SER A 743 9.90 25.24 -17.31
C SER A 743 10.46 26.48 -16.60
N LEU A 744 10.09 27.67 -17.06
CA LEU A 744 10.39 28.95 -16.45
C LEU A 744 9.14 29.48 -15.74
N SER A 745 9.27 29.91 -14.49
CA SER A 745 8.13 30.37 -13.68
C SER A 745 8.49 31.39 -12.61
N GLY A 746 7.47 32.02 -12.02
CA GLY A 746 7.60 32.86 -10.83
C GLY A 746 7.35 34.35 -11.05
N GLY A 747 7.23 35.07 -9.94
CA GLY A 747 6.83 36.48 -9.88
C GLY A 747 7.97 37.49 -9.70
N GLY A 748 9.22 37.03 -9.61
CA GLY A 748 10.40 37.89 -9.42
C GLY A 748 10.97 38.49 -10.70
N THR A 749 12.19 39.00 -10.62
CA THR A 749 12.97 39.50 -11.76
C THR A 749 13.95 38.43 -12.23
N PHE A 750 13.79 37.96 -13.46
CA PHE A 750 14.62 36.92 -14.04
C PHE A 750 15.52 37.50 -15.14
N ASN A 751 16.82 37.54 -14.90
CA ASN A 751 17.83 38.04 -15.83
C ASN A 751 18.50 36.87 -16.55
N ILE A 752 18.39 36.81 -17.87
CA ILE A 752 19.06 35.80 -18.71
C ILE A 752 20.04 36.54 -19.62
N PHE A 753 21.33 36.28 -19.42
CA PHE A 753 22.41 36.83 -20.22
C PHE A 753 22.91 35.79 -21.22
N SER A 754 22.88 36.17 -22.50
CA SER A 754 23.49 35.42 -23.61
C SER A 754 24.80 36.10 -24.01
N PRO A 755 25.96 35.42 -23.93
CA PRO A 755 27.23 36.03 -24.30
C PRO A 755 27.36 36.19 -25.82
N SER A 756 28.23 37.12 -26.24
CA SER A 756 28.75 37.24 -27.62
C SER A 756 30.27 37.38 -27.54
N ASN A 757 31.03 36.46 -28.15
CA ASN A 757 32.49 36.56 -28.24
C ASN A 757 32.94 36.77 -29.69
N THR A 758 34.15 37.27 -29.87
CA THR A 758 34.69 37.61 -31.19
C THR A 758 34.90 36.35 -32.03
N GLY A 759 34.06 36.17 -33.05
CA GLY A 759 34.24 35.17 -34.11
C GLY A 759 33.24 34.02 -34.15
N THR A 760 32.35 33.89 -33.16
CA THR A 760 31.22 32.93 -33.24
C THR A 760 29.96 33.51 -32.59
N GLU A 761 28.80 33.20 -33.16
CA GLU A 761 27.50 33.64 -32.66
C GLU A 761 27.14 32.88 -31.37
N GLY A 762 26.95 33.59 -30.25
CA GLY A 762 26.40 33.01 -29.03
C GLY A 762 24.90 32.80 -29.14
N ARG A 763 24.43 31.62 -28.74
CA ARG A 763 23.04 31.19 -28.86
C ARG A 763 22.55 30.47 -27.61
N VAL A 764 21.46 30.98 -27.05
CA VAL A 764 20.73 30.36 -25.94
C VAL A 764 19.38 29.86 -26.46
N TYR A 765 19.01 28.63 -26.13
CA TYR A 765 17.70 28.08 -26.43
C TYR A 765 16.80 28.08 -25.19
N LEU A 766 15.57 28.56 -25.31
CA LEU A 766 14.51 28.36 -24.33
C LEU A 766 13.54 27.31 -24.87
N ASP A 767 13.51 26.14 -24.26
CA ASP A 767 12.71 25.01 -24.69
C ASP A 767 11.56 24.72 -23.72
N GLY A 768 11.72 24.99 -22.42
CA GLY A 768 10.68 24.72 -21.43
C GLY A 768 9.48 25.68 -21.47
N ALA A 769 8.36 25.25 -20.88
CA ALA A 769 7.16 26.08 -20.75
C ALA A 769 7.44 27.34 -19.92
N SER A 770 6.97 28.50 -20.37
CA SER A 770 7.33 29.82 -19.81
C SER A 770 6.15 30.67 -19.35
N ALA A 771 4.92 30.23 -19.62
CA ALA A 771 3.70 30.95 -19.24
C ALA A 771 3.52 31.12 -17.73
N GLY A 772 4.26 30.35 -16.92
CA GLY A 772 4.28 30.49 -15.46
C GLY A 772 5.06 31.71 -14.96
N CYS A 773 5.79 32.43 -15.83
CA CYS A 773 6.43 33.69 -15.48
C CYS A 773 5.39 34.81 -15.39
N THR A 774 5.31 35.45 -14.22
CA THR A 774 4.38 36.58 -13.95
C THR A 774 5.10 37.87 -13.54
N GLY A 775 6.40 37.80 -13.28
CA GLY A 775 7.24 38.93 -12.92
C GLY A 775 7.89 39.64 -14.11
N THR A 776 9.17 39.95 -13.98
CA THR A 776 9.98 40.59 -15.04
C THR A 776 10.97 39.59 -15.62
N VAL A 777 11.11 39.53 -16.94
CA VAL A 777 12.11 38.72 -17.66
C VAL A 777 12.98 39.67 -18.47
N ASN A 778 14.25 39.78 -18.09
CA ASN A 778 15.25 40.57 -18.79
C ASN A 778 16.12 39.64 -19.63
N LEU A 779 16.15 39.86 -20.94
CA LEU A 779 17.01 39.15 -21.88
C LEU A 779 18.09 40.12 -22.37
N SER A 780 19.35 39.80 -22.11
CA SER A 780 20.47 40.69 -22.44
C SER A 780 21.59 39.97 -23.21
N GLY A 781 22.22 40.70 -24.12
CA GLY A 781 23.37 40.27 -24.92
C GLY A 781 24.68 40.98 -24.57
N GLY A 782 25.82 40.39 -24.95
CA GLY A 782 27.13 41.04 -24.85
C GLY A 782 27.33 42.20 -25.85
N ALA A 783 28.19 43.16 -25.51
CA ALA A 783 28.43 44.39 -26.28
C ALA A 783 29.21 44.14 -27.58
N SER A 784 28.51 43.82 -28.67
CA SER A 784 29.01 44.04 -30.03
C SER A 784 27.86 44.38 -30.99
N ALA A 785 28.21 45.10 -32.07
CA ALA A 785 27.39 45.91 -32.99
C ALA A 785 25.98 45.37 -33.37
N PRO A 786 25.07 46.23 -33.86
CA PRO A 786 23.73 45.83 -34.35
C PRO A 786 23.83 44.65 -35.32
N GLY A 787 23.41 43.46 -34.88
CA GLY A 787 23.44 42.23 -35.68
C GLY A 787 24.54 41.22 -35.37
N ASN A 788 25.39 41.50 -34.38
CA ASN A 788 26.40 40.58 -33.83
C ASN A 788 26.30 40.40 -32.29
N GLY A 789 25.25 40.91 -31.65
CA GLY A 789 24.94 40.64 -30.25
C GLY A 789 24.58 39.17 -29.97
N GLY A 790 24.49 38.78 -28.70
CA GLY A 790 24.02 37.45 -28.30
C GLY A 790 22.63 37.15 -28.89
N ARG A 791 22.33 35.88 -29.16
CA ARG A 791 21.01 35.48 -29.67
C ARG A 791 20.28 34.57 -28.69
N VAL A 792 18.98 34.83 -28.49
CA VAL A 792 18.09 33.97 -27.68
C VAL A 792 17.02 33.41 -28.62
N ALA A 793 16.99 32.08 -28.70
CA ALA A 793 16.12 31.32 -29.58
C ALA A 793 14.99 30.67 -28.77
N PHE A 794 13.76 30.84 -29.22
CA PHE A 794 12.63 30.05 -28.73
C PHE A 794 12.46 28.83 -29.64
N ARG A 795 12.67 27.64 -29.09
CA ARG A 795 12.51 26.37 -29.81
C ARG A 795 11.13 25.82 -29.53
N ALA A 796 10.25 25.88 -30.54
CA ALA A 796 8.89 25.34 -30.45
C ALA A 796 8.72 24.01 -31.19
N ASN A 797 9.75 23.57 -31.92
CA ASN A 797 9.78 22.24 -32.51
C ASN A 797 10.65 21.33 -31.65
N GLY A 798 10.02 20.46 -30.85
CA GLY A 798 10.68 19.60 -29.86
C GLY A 798 10.77 20.17 -28.43
N GLY A 799 10.33 21.42 -28.21
CA GLY A 799 10.24 22.08 -26.90
C GLY A 799 8.78 22.40 -26.48
N SER A 800 8.58 22.78 -25.22
CA SER A 800 7.30 23.17 -24.59
C SER A 800 7.10 24.68 -24.41
N PHE A 801 7.97 25.53 -24.99
CA PHE A 801 7.87 26.99 -24.87
C PHE A 801 6.53 27.54 -25.37
N ASN A 802 5.86 28.33 -24.53
CA ASN A 802 4.49 28.83 -24.78
C ASN A 802 4.34 30.35 -24.55
N GLY A 803 5.45 31.09 -24.52
CA GLY A 803 5.46 32.56 -24.42
C GLY A 803 5.45 33.09 -22.98
N PHE A 804 5.63 34.40 -22.86
CA PHE A 804 5.69 35.16 -21.62
C PHE A 804 4.43 36.02 -21.45
N GLY A 805 3.26 35.43 -21.67
CA GLY A 805 1.98 36.15 -21.78
C GLY A 805 1.58 36.97 -20.54
N SER A 806 2.12 36.62 -19.37
CA SER A 806 1.84 37.28 -18.10
C SER A 806 3.04 38.03 -17.51
N ALA A 807 4.16 38.13 -18.23
CA ALA A 807 5.39 38.76 -17.73
C ALA A 807 5.70 40.09 -18.44
N ARG A 808 6.52 40.91 -17.77
CA ARG A 808 7.18 42.08 -18.38
C ARG A 808 8.50 41.62 -19.00
N VAL A 809 8.63 41.72 -20.32
CA VAL A 809 9.82 41.28 -21.06
C VAL A 809 10.61 42.50 -21.52
N ASN A 810 11.89 42.56 -21.14
CA ASN A 810 12.80 43.63 -21.53
C ASN A 810 13.97 43.05 -22.34
N LEU A 811 14.24 43.62 -23.51
CA LEU A 811 15.32 43.21 -24.41
C LEU A 811 16.45 44.25 -24.39
N ALA A 812 17.69 43.81 -24.22
CA ALA A 812 18.87 44.67 -24.24
C ALA A 812 19.98 44.09 -25.13
N GLY A 813 20.19 44.67 -26.32
CA GLY A 813 21.23 44.24 -27.25
C GLY A 813 21.15 42.77 -27.69
N ILE A 814 19.94 42.20 -27.74
CA ILE A 814 19.70 40.78 -28.03
C ILE A 814 18.87 40.60 -29.30
N ASP A 815 19.13 39.50 -30.01
CA ASP A 815 18.30 39.02 -31.10
C ASP A 815 17.39 37.89 -30.61
N LEU A 816 16.10 38.18 -30.44
CA LEU A 816 15.08 37.23 -30.00
C LEU A 816 14.32 36.67 -31.20
N PHE A 817 14.43 35.37 -31.44
CA PHE A 817 13.88 34.73 -32.63
C PHE A 817 13.27 33.35 -32.32
N THR A 818 12.52 32.81 -33.28
CA THR A 818 11.90 31.48 -33.15
C THR A 818 12.58 30.45 -34.05
N THR A 819 12.55 29.20 -33.62
CA THR A 819 13.03 28.04 -34.38
C THR A 819 11.95 26.97 -34.36
N ASN A 820 11.24 26.86 -35.47
CA ASN A 820 10.10 25.97 -35.66
C ASN A 820 10.09 25.43 -37.10
N ASN A 821 9.73 24.16 -37.32
CA ASN A 821 9.56 23.63 -38.69
C ASN A 821 8.08 23.66 -39.12
N SER A 822 7.27 24.49 -38.46
CA SER A 822 5.84 24.69 -38.71
C SER A 822 5.53 26.19 -38.84
N GLY A 823 4.48 26.55 -39.59
CA GLY A 823 4.00 27.93 -39.72
C GLY A 823 2.81 28.25 -38.82
N GLY A 824 2.57 29.54 -38.56
CA GLY A 824 1.37 30.02 -37.87
C GLY A 824 1.44 29.98 -36.33
N ASN A 825 2.65 29.94 -35.77
CA ASN A 825 2.84 29.88 -34.32
C ASN A 825 2.69 31.27 -33.68
N THR A 826 1.94 31.36 -32.58
CA THR A 826 1.71 32.62 -31.83
C THR A 826 2.37 32.57 -30.47
N TYR A 827 3.20 33.57 -30.16
CA TYR A 827 3.86 33.71 -28.85
C TYR A 827 3.38 34.98 -28.16
N ALA A 828 2.79 34.80 -26.98
CA ALA A 828 2.30 35.91 -26.17
C ALA A 828 3.42 36.56 -25.35
N ILE A 829 3.41 37.89 -25.27
CA ILE A 829 4.26 38.70 -24.38
C ILE A 829 3.35 39.67 -23.63
N GLY A 830 3.37 39.61 -22.30
CA GLY A 830 2.51 40.45 -21.46
C GLY A 830 2.78 41.94 -21.65
N GLN A 831 4.06 42.33 -21.58
CA GLN A 831 4.56 43.66 -21.89
C GLN A 831 5.93 43.54 -22.57
N LEU A 832 6.22 44.36 -23.59
CA LEU A 832 7.52 44.39 -24.27
C LEU A 832 8.19 45.77 -24.12
N THR A 833 9.47 45.78 -23.75
CA THR A 833 10.37 46.93 -23.93
C THR A 833 11.70 46.47 -24.53
N GLY A 834 12.46 47.41 -25.10
CA GLY A 834 13.82 47.09 -25.53
C GLY A 834 14.57 48.26 -26.16
N ASP A 835 15.89 48.16 -26.16
CA ASP A 835 16.79 49.17 -26.71
C ASP A 835 16.88 49.13 -28.25
N ALA A 836 17.54 50.14 -28.84
CA ALA A 836 17.71 50.27 -30.29
C ALA A 836 18.53 49.13 -30.93
N ASN A 837 19.25 48.34 -30.12
CA ASN A 837 20.07 47.22 -30.59
C ASN A 837 19.31 45.89 -30.53
N SER A 838 18.13 45.87 -29.94
CA SER A 838 17.33 44.66 -29.77
C SER A 838 16.50 44.34 -31.01
N ARG A 839 16.32 43.05 -31.28
CA ARG A 839 15.55 42.56 -32.44
C ARG A 839 14.54 41.50 -32.00
N LEU A 840 13.34 41.61 -32.53
CA LEU A 840 12.30 40.59 -32.45
C LEU A 840 12.08 40.04 -33.86
N ARG A 841 12.52 38.81 -34.12
CA ARG A 841 12.58 38.23 -35.48
C ARG A 841 11.71 36.98 -35.63
N SER A 842 11.16 36.77 -36.83
CA SER A 842 10.63 35.46 -37.23
C SER A 842 11.75 34.42 -37.47
N ASN A 843 11.40 33.22 -37.91
CA ASN A 843 12.32 32.12 -38.10
C ASN A 843 13.28 32.34 -39.30
N TYR A 844 14.56 31.99 -39.13
CA TYR A 844 15.58 32.02 -40.19
C TYR A 844 16.07 30.62 -40.62
N LEU A 845 15.51 29.55 -40.09
CA LEU A 845 15.82 28.17 -40.49
C LEU A 845 15.02 27.79 -41.76
N ASN A 846 15.67 27.04 -42.65
CA ASN A 846 15.02 26.50 -43.85
C ASN A 846 13.79 25.66 -43.49
N GLY A 847 12.65 25.94 -44.14
CA GLY A 847 11.37 25.27 -43.87
C GLY A 847 10.56 25.82 -42.68
N GLY A 848 11.06 26.84 -41.97
CA GLY A 848 10.33 27.45 -40.86
C GLY A 848 9.29 28.50 -41.27
N GLY A 849 8.06 28.41 -40.76
CA GLY A 849 6.98 29.32 -41.16
C GLY A 849 6.88 30.60 -40.32
N ALA A 850 5.92 31.46 -40.71
CA ALA A 850 5.70 32.78 -40.08
C ALA A 850 5.48 32.71 -38.56
N THR A 851 5.92 33.76 -37.86
CA THR A 851 5.81 33.90 -36.40
C THR A 851 4.87 35.05 -36.07
N THR A 852 3.88 34.81 -35.22
CA THR A 852 3.03 35.87 -34.66
C THR A 852 3.45 36.23 -33.25
N TRP A 853 3.81 37.50 -33.04
CA TRP A 853 4.07 38.07 -31.72
C TRP A 853 2.80 38.74 -31.20
N SER A 854 2.21 38.19 -30.14
CA SER A 854 1.00 38.74 -29.50
C SER A 854 1.39 39.55 -28.25
N ILE A 855 1.38 40.88 -28.34
CA ILE A 855 1.97 41.75 -27.31
C ILE A 855 0.89 42.56 -26.59
N GLY A 856 0.92 42.59 -25.26
CA GLY A 856 0.16 43.56 -24.44
C GLY A 856 -0.85 42.95 -23.46
N GLY A 857 -0.71 41.67 -23.11
CA GLY A 857 -1.56 40.99 -22.13
C GLY A 857 -1.62 41.65 -20.74
N LEU A 858 -0.63 42.48 -20.39
CA LEU A 858 -0.60 43.23 -19.11
C LEU A 858 -1.30 44.59 -19.16
N ASN A 859 -1.85 45.01 -20.31
CA ASN A 859 -2.56 46.28 -20.48
C ASN A 859 -1.72 47.55 -20.16
N THR A 860 -0.40 47.46 -20.23
CA THR A 860 0.53 48.57 -19.95
C THR A 860 0.97 49.30 -21.23
N SER A 861 1.14 50.62 -21.16
CA SER A 861 1.73 51.39 -22.26
C SER A 861 3.26 51.33 -22.24
N THR A 862 3.89 51.09 -23.39
CA THR A 862 5.34 50.87 -23.54
C THR A 862 5.90 51.39 -24.86
N THR A 863 7.22 51.61 -24.91
CA THR A 863 7.97 51.90 -26.12
C THR A 863 8.99 50.78 -26.38
N PHE A 864 9.02 50.27 -27.61
CA PHE A 864 10.05 49.36 -28.11
C PHE A 864 10.90 50.10 -29.14
N ALA A 865 12.17 50.36 -28.80
CA ALA A 865 13.09 51.11 -29.66
C ALA A 865 13.86 50.22 -30.65
N GLY A 866 13.77 48.90 -30.47
CA GLY A 866 14.40 47.91 -31.33
C GLY A 866 13.66 47.71 -32.66
N VAL A 867 14.02 46.63 -33.35
CA VAL A 867 13.48 46.28 -34.67
C VAL A 867 12.61 45.03 -34.56
N ILE A 868 11.44 45.06 -35.21
CA ILE A 868 10.64 43.85 -35.49
C ILE A 868 10.85 43.55 -36.97
N MET A 869 11.29 42.34 -37.30
CA MET A 869 11.70 42.01 -38.66
C MET A 869 11.44 40.56 -39.06
N ASP A 870 11.25 40.36 -40.36
CA ASP A 870 11.24 39.05 -41.00
C ASP A 870 12.53 38.26 -40.77
N GLY A 871 12.42 36.94 -40.82
CA GLY A 871 13.55 36.03 -40.83
C GLY A 871 14.00 35.71 -42.25
N THR A 872 15.28 35.90 -42.56
CA THR A 872 15.85 35.47 -43.85
C THR A 872 16.41 34.07 -43.72
N ARG A 873 15.84 33.12 -44.46
CA ARG A 873 16.24 31.71 -44.44
C ARG A 873 17.59 31.50 -45.14
N GLY A 874 18.24 30.37 -44.84
CA GLY A 874 19.50 29.99 -45.49
C GLY A 874 19.38 29.76 -47.00
N ASP A 875 18.17 29.52 -47.51
CA ASP A 875 17.83 29.45 -48.94
C ASP A 875 17.48 30.82 -49.56
N GLY A 876 17.53 31.90 -48.79
CA GLY A 876 17.21 33.26 -49.23
C GLY A 876 15.72 33.63 -49.22
N SER A 877 14.82 32.70 -48.85
CA SER A 877 13.39 33.01 -48.67
C SER A 877 13.13 33.74 -47.35
N ASN A 878 12.08 34.56 -47.29
CA ASN A 878 11.68 35.28 -46.07
C ASN A 878 10.60 34.53 -45.29
N SER A 879 10.69 34.58 -43.96
CA SER A 879 9.66 34.18 -43.00
C SER A 879 9.06 35.43 -42.35
N PRO A 880 7.76 35.73 -42.57
CA PRO A 880 7.14 36.92 -42.03
C PRO A 880 7.09 36.99 -40.49
N ALA A 881 7.43 38.14 -39.92
CA ALA A 881 7.16 38.48 -38.52
C ALA A 881 5.83 39.24 -38.40
N LEU A 882 4.79 38.55 -37.95
CA LEU A 882 3.47 39.13 -37.73
C LEU A 882 3.39 39.72 -36.31
N LEU A 883 2.75 40.89 -36.17
CA LEU A 883 2.51 41.53 -34.89
C LEU A 883 1.02 41.63 -34.62
N THR A 884 0.58 41.11 -33.47
CA THR A 884 -0.76 41.32 -32.94
C THR A 884 -0.67 42.11 -31.64
N LYS A 885 -1.26 43.31 -31.61
CA LYS A 885 -1.39 44.10 -30.38
C LYS A 885 -2.65 43.68 -29.64
N THR A 886 -2.49 43.23 -28.39
CA THR A 886 -3.58 42.82 -27.49
C THR A 886 -3.65 43.72 -26.27
N GLY A 887 -4.80 43.79 -25.60
CA GLY A 887 -4.99 44.60 -24.39
C GLY A 887 -5.08 46.12 -24.63
N THR A 888 -5.42 46.86 -23.59
CA THR A 888 -5.83 48.29 -23.66
C THR A 888 -4.68 49.30 -23.63
N GLY A 889 -3.48 48.92 -23.21
CA GLY A 889 -2.29 49.80 -23.21
C GLY A 889 -1.76 50.08 -24.62
N THR A 890 -0.91 51.10 -24.77
CA THR A 890 -0.29 51.47 -26.07
C THR A 890 1.08 50.81 -26.27
N LEU A 891 1.36 50.23 -27.44
CA LEU A 891 2.71 49.80 -27.83
C LEU A 891 3.25 50.79 -28.87
N THR A 892 4.21 51.62 -28.49
CA THR A 892 4.89 52.56 -29.38
C THR A 892 6.13 51.90 -29.96
N LEU A 893 6.19 51.85 -31.29
CA LEU A 893 7.31 51.31 -32.05
C LEU A 893 8.16 52.48 -32.55
N SER A 894 9.39 52.64 -32.06
CA SER A 894 10.25 53.79 -32.41
C SER A 894 11.48 53.43 -33.22
N GLY A 895 11.68 52.15 -33.54
CA GLY A 895 12.74 51.67 -34.43
C GLY A 895 12.30 51.56 -35.89
N THR A 896 13.17 51.01 -36.74
CA THR A 896 12.84 50.71 -38.15
C THR A 896 12.35 49.27 -38.26
N HIS A 897 11.05 49.06 -38.45
CA HIS A 897 10.42 47.74 -38.54
C HIS A 897 10.25 47.35 -40.02
N THR A 898 10.44 46.06 -40.34
CA THR A 898 10.36 45.53 -41.72
C THR A 898 9.43 44.36 -41.81
#